data_AF-C2BF87-F1
#
_entry.id   AF-C2BF87-F1
#
_cell.length_a   1.000
_cell.length_b   1.000
_cell.length_c   1.000
_cell.angle_alpha   90.00
_cell.angle_beta   90.00
_cell.angle_gamma   90.00
#
_symmetry.space_group_name_H-M   'P 1'
#
loop_
_entity.id
_entity.type
_entity.pdbx_description
1 polymer ?
#
loop_
_entity_poly.entity_id
_entity_poly.type
_entity_poly.pdbx_seq_one_letter_code
_entity_poly.pdbx_strand_id
1 'polypeptide(L)'
;MIMTYEKSLIDRRGRTYPRKNQYIIDLIEAKEIGSSPKYTKANHPYNIKLKEYENQKKALLEKAKSEASSDKHLPTDGKLKDLYIEKLVAEKMRSFYEENKDLSYDSLLDYRLNELDVNEIPKILDHDKFLKDSLKDALERQKNLTSEYIEAESKFIEADRKVLKERYEHDVAEIEEAFKEERISKKAYKATKEQLKQKFKDQNLKIDYRNPERSIKEEIESYNYKLKEDLKHSLKILEEERSDARRRTPIEVEKERPFKSIITAPIPGLGQLLNGQWQKALMFFIGALFVYFIAIPYALGFGNYQGDGIAGLISLAQGGKRLDRSIIFMIEGILALAFILIGLCILIGSFLDAYRAEKGEIQGIRPNSFFETRKYLRTDGFPYLITSPALLVIVFIVIVPIVTAILISFTNMDPQHQNKFTWIGLNNYISIASGQGIAGKAFWHIFGWTIMWTIAASTLAIVLGFIFALMVNNERIKGKKFFRTIYLLPWAIPAFITIMFFSIMTSRGGVITEAVNSLFNTSLDIKNNTVQTRTALVLLQGWLGHSYIFLLTTGVLQAIPKDLYEAASIDGATGFQRTLKITIPLVLFQISPMLINQYTFNFNNFSIIYLFNGGGPFNPQVYGNLAGSSDILISYIYNLTMNSQYQAIGAAITVFISIILIIISFFGYMKSSAFKEY
;
A
#
# COMPACT_ATOMS: atom_id res chain seq x y z
N MET A 1 -27.62 12.25 -21.56
CA MET A 1 -27.79 11.55 -22.86
C MET A 1 -28.71 10.36 -22.68
N ILE A 2 -29.74 10.23 -23.52
CA ILE A 2 -30.52 9.00 -23.62
C ILE A 2 -29.62 8.01 -24.39
N MET A 3 -29.19 6.89 -23.79
CA MET A 3 -28.49 5.89 -24.60
C MET A 3 -29.56 5.17 -25.40
N THR A 4 -29.48 5.26 -26.73
CA THR A 4 -30.29 4.45 -27.63
C THR A 4 -29.78 3.02 -27.62
N TYR A 5 -30.65 2.02 -27.81
CA TYR A 5 -30.20 0.63 -27.96
C TYR A 5 -29.18 0.53 -29.10
N GLU A 6 -27.96 0.12 -28.78
CA GLU A 6 -26.94 -0.16 -29.79
C GLU A 6 -27.28 -1.47 -30.51
N LYS A 7 -26.94 -1.58 -31.81
CA LYS A 7 -27.19 -2.79 -32.63
C LYS A 7 -26.40 -4.02 -32.15
N SER A 8 -25.32 -3.79 -31.41
CA SER A 8 -24.43 -4.83 -30.91
C SER A 8 -24.18 -4.71 -29.41
N LEU A 9 -23.77 -5.80 -28.80
CA LEU A 9 -23.34 -5.91 -27.42
C LEU A 9 -21.84 -6.16 -27.35
N ILE A 10 -21.24 -5.84 -26.21
CA ILE A 10 -19.82 -6.05 -25.95
C ILE A 10 -19.68 -6.95 -24.72
N ASP A 11 -18.91 -8.04 -24.85
CA ASP A 11 -18.55 -8.85 -23.69
C ASP A 11 -17.43 -8.20 -22.86
N ARG A 12 -17.06 -8.82 -21.74
CA ARG A 12 -16.04 -8.24 -20.86
C ARG A 12 -14.64 -8.22 -21.51
N ARG A 13 -14.40 -9.02 -22.55
CA ARG A 13 -13.14 -9.06 -23.30
C ARG A 13 -13.12 -8.05 -24.45
N GLY A 14 -14.17 -7.22 -24.59
CA GLY A 14 -14.27 -6.23 -25.66
C GLY A 14 -14.69 -6.82 -27.00
N ARG A 15 -15.20 -8.06 -27.03
CA ARG A 15 -15.69 -8.67 -28.27
C ARG A 15 -17.13 -8.27 -28.53
N THR A 16 -17.44 -7.99 -29.78
CA THR A 16 -18.75 -7.53 -30.22
C THR A 16 -19.64 -8.72 -30.61
N TYR A 17 -20.91 -8.69 -30.22
CA TYR A 17 -21.91 -9.71 -30.53
C TYR A 17 -23.20 -9.06 -31.04
N PRO A 18 -23.93 -9.70 -31.97
CA PRO A 18 -25.26 -9.23 -32.38
C PRO A 18 -26.26 -9.39 -31.23
N ARG A 19 -27.38 -8.65 -31.24
CA ARG A 19 -28.46 -8.92 -30.29
C ARG A 19 -29.20 -10.23 -30.64
N LYS A 20 -29.65 -10.97 -29.62
CA LYS A 20 -30.57 -12.12 -29.72
C LYS A 20 -32.01 -11.75 -29.36
N ASN A 21 -32.21 -10.74 -28.51
CA ASN A 21 -33.54 -10.27 -28.15
C ASN A 21 -34.26 -9.58 -29.31
N GLN A 22 -35.16 -10.32 -29.96
CA GLN A 22 -35.93 -9.84 -31.11
C GLN A 22 -36.83 -8.64 -30.77
N TYR A 23 -37.36 -8.54 -29.55
CA TYR A 23 -38.16 -7.37 -29.16
C TYR A 23 -37.34 -6.08 -29.18
N ILE A 24 -36.08 -6.12 -28.72
CA ILE A 24 -35.19 -4.96 -28.78
C ILE A 24 -34.79 -4.65 -30.22
N ILE A 25 -34.57 -5.67 -31.06
CA ILE A 25 -34.27 -5.49 -32.48
C ILE A 25 -35.42 -4.77 -33.19
N ASP A 26 -36.66 -5.26 -33.02
CA ASP A 26 -37.86 -4.65 -33.58
C ASP A 26 -38.06 -3.20 -33.08
N LEU A 27 -37.68 -2.88 -31.83
CA LEU A 27 -37.69 -1.52 -31.30
C LEU A 27 -36.64 -0.61 -31.97
N ILE A 28 -35.44 -1.12 -32.23
CA ILE A 28 -34.38 -0.39 -32.94
C ILE A 28 -34.85 -0.09 -34.37
N GLU A 29 -35.34 -1.10 -35.09
CA GLU A 29 -35.83 -0.96 -36.47
C GLU A 29 -37.01 0.01 -36.56
N ALA A 30 -38.00 -0.13 -35.68
CA ALA A 30 -39.15 0.77 -35.65
C ALA A 30 -38.73 2.24 -35.45
N LYS A 31 -37.72 2.48 -34.60
CA LYS A 31 -37.16 3.81 -34.34
C LYS A 31 -36.35 4.36 -35.52
N GLU A 32 -35.60 3.52 -36.23
CA GLU A 32 -34.87 3.93 -37.45
C GLU A 32 -35.81 4.34 -38.59
N ILE A 33 -36.96 3.68 -38.69
CA ILE A 33 -37.97 3.91 -39.74
C ILE A 33 -39.00 4.98 -39.31
N GLY A 34 -38.97 5.46 -38.06
CA GLY A 34 -39.93 6.45 -37.54
C GLY A 34 -41.35 5.90 -37.34
N SER A 35 -41.47 4.57 -37.19
CA SER A 35 -42.73 3.85 -37.01
C SER A 35 -42.97 3.44 -35.56
N SER A 36 -44.22 3.12 -35.20
CA SER A 36 -44.53 2.50 -33.90
C SER A 36 -44.26 1.00 -33.94
N PRO A 37 -43.77 0.38 -32.84
CA PRO A 37 -43.49 -1.05 -32.80
C PRO A 37 -44.75 -1.88 -33.02
N LYS A 38 -44.62 -2.96 -33.81
CA LYS A 38 -45.72 -3.83 -34.24
C LYS A 38 -46.39 -4.58 -33.08
N TYR A 39 -45.64 -4.89 -32.03
CA TYR A 39 -46.12 -5.63 -30.86
C TYR A 39 -45.82 -4.86 -29.57
N THR A 40 -46.70 -4.99 -28.59
CA THR A 40 -46.42 -4.56 -27.21
C THR A 40 -45.49 -5.55 -26.53
N LYS A 41 -44.74 -5.11 -25.51
CA LYS A 41 -43.81 -5.95 -24.75
C LYS A 41 -44.42 -7.30 -24.31
N ALA A 42 -45.63 -7.26 -23.76
CA ALA A 42 -46.30 -8.45 -23.21
C ALA A 42 -46.71 -9.47 -24.30
N ASN A 43 -47.03 -8.99 -25.50
CA ASN A 43 -47.57 -9.81 -26.59
C ASN A 43 -46.52 -10.16 -27.65
N HIS A 44 -45.26 -9.75 -27.45
CA HIS A 44 -44.20 -10.02 -28.40
C HIS A 44 -43.85 -11.52 -28.41
N PRO A 45 -43.81 -12.20 -29.58
CA PRO A 45 -43.57 -13.66 -29.66
C PRO A 45 -42.32 -14.14 -28.94
N TYR A 46 -41.22 -13.37 -29.02
CA TYR A 46 -39.98 -13.65 -28.27
C TYR A 46 -40.18 -13.64 -26.75
N ASN A 47 -40.89 -12.65 -26.20
CA ASN A 47 -41.09 -12.54 -24.75
C ASN A 47 -42.01 -13.64 -24.20
N ILE A 48 -42.98 -14.09 -25.00
CA ILE A 48 -43.84 -15.24 -24.67
C ILE A 48 -42.99 -16.52 -24.59
N LYS A 49 -42.17 -16.78 -25.63
CA LYS A 49 -41.26 -17.93 -25.64
C LYS A 49 -40.23 -17.88 -24.51
N LEU A 50 -39.68 -16.71 -24.21
CA LEU A 50 -38.73 -16.52 -23.11
C LEU A 50 -39.38 -16.84 -21.75
N LYS A 51 -40.60 -16.37 -21.53
CA LYS A 51 -41.36 -16.66 -20.29
C LYS A 51 -41.72 -18.14 -20.17
N GLU A 52 -42.09 -18.78 -21.27
CA GLU A 52 -42.34 -20.22 -21.31
C GLU A 52 -41.07 -21.01 -20.96
N TYR A 53 -39.94 -20.65 -21.57
CA TYR A 53 -38.63 -21.21 -21.26
C TYR A 53 -38.27 -21.04 -19.77
N GLU A 54 -38.43 -19.85 -19.18
CA GLU A 54 -38.13 -19.61 -17.76
C GLU A 54 -38.99 -20.47 -16.82
N ASN A 55 -40.29 -20.62 -17.12
CA ASN A 55 -41.20 -21.45 -16.34
C ASN A 55 -40.84 -22.94 -16.44
N GLN A 56 -40.58 -23.43 -17.66
CA GLN A 56 -40.15 -24.81 -17.90
C GLN A 56 -38.80 -25.09 -17.23
N LYS A 57 -37.83 -24.19 -17.40
CA LYS A 57 -36.51 -24.25 -16.74
C LYS A 57 -36.68 -24.40 -15.23
N LYS A 58 -37.50 -23.55 -14.60
CA LYS A 58 -37.73 -23.59 -13.15
C LYS A 58 -38.32 -24.93 -12.70
N ALA A 59 -39.39 -25.39 -13.37
CA ALA A 59 -40.05 -26.65 -13.04
C ALA A 59 -39.12 -27.87 -13.21
N LEU A 60 -38.39 -27.93 -14.33
CA LEU A 60 -37.42 -29.00 -14.59
C LEU A 60 -36.27 -28.99 -13.59
N LEU A 61 -35.75 -27.81 -13.25
CA LEU A 61 -34.64 -27.66 -12.32
C LEU A 61 -35.05 -28.03 -10.88
N GLU A 62 -36.26 -27.70 -10.44
CA GLU A 62 -36.80 -28.15 -9.16
C GLU A 62 -36.95 -29.68 -9.13
N LYS A 63 -37.52 -30.27 -10.19
CA LYS A 63 -37.63 -31.72 -10.33
C LYS A 63 -36.27 -32.42 -10.33
N ALA A 64 -35.32 -31.93 -11.14
CA ALA A 64 -33.97 -32.49 -11.25
C ALA A 64 -33.24 -32.44 -9.90
N LYS A 65 -33.34 -31.32 -9.16
CA LYS A 65 -32.76 -31.18 -7.82
C LYS A 65 -33.38 -32.13 -6.82
N SER A 66 -34.71 -32.28 -6.81
CA SER A 66 -35.41 -33.20 -5.92
C SER A 66 -34.95 -34.64 -6.15
N GLU A 67 -34.92 -35.07 -7.42
CA GLU A 67 -34.49 -36.43 -7.77
C GLU A 67 -33.00 -36.66 -7.46
N ALA A 68 -32.11 -35.71 -7.79
CA ALA A 68 -30.69 -35.81 -7.49
C ALA A 68 -30.38 -35.84 -5.98
N SER A 69 -31.15 -35.11 -5.17
CA SER A 69 -31.01 -35.12 -3.71
C SER A 69 -31.48 -36.42 -3.06
N SER A 70 -32.28 -37.22 -3.76
CA SER A 70 -32.80 -38.52 -3.32
C SER A 70 -31.97 -39.72 -3.81
N ASP A 71 -30.85 -39.48 -4.49
CA ASP A 71 -30.01 -40.52 -5.05
C ASP A 71 -29.35 -41.40 -3.96
N LYS A 72 -29.26 -42.71 -4.19
CA LYS A 72 -28.73 -43.67 -3.21
C LYS A 72 -27.20 -43.68 -3.11
N HIS A 73 -26.50 -43.10 -4.09
CA HIS A 73 -25.05 -43.12 -4.21
C HIS A 73 -24.38 -41.81 -3.78
N LEU A 74 -25.07 -40.97 -3.00
CA LEU A 74 -24.55 -39.70 -2.53
C LEU A 74 -23.29 -39.88 -1.66
N PRO A 75 -22.20 -39.12 -1.95
CA PRO A 75 -21.02 -39.08 -1.10
C PRO A 75 -21.34 -38.65 0.35
N THR A 76 -20.53 -39.11 1.30
CA THR A 76 -20.63 -38.74 2.71
C THR A 76 -20.08 -37.34 3.02
N ASP A 77 -19.04 -36.91 2.29
CA ASP A 77 -18.48 -35.56 2.40
C ASP A 77 -19.47 -34.54 1.81
N GLY A 78 -19.78 -33.48 2.58
CA GLY A 78 -20.77 -32.49 2.19
C GLY A 78 -20.45 -31.75 0.88
N LYS A 79 -19.18 -31.43 0.61
CA LYS A 79 -18.80 -30.73 -0.63
C LYS A 79 -18.87 -31.65 -1.84
N LEU A 80 -18.40 -32.88 -1.69
CA LEU A 80 -18.50 -33.87 -2.76
C LEU A 80 -19.96 -34.26 -3.03
N LYS A 81 -20.79 -34.29 -1.99
CA LYS A 81 -22.24 -34.48 -2.11
C LYS A 81 -22.87 -33.37 -2.95
N ASP A 82 -22.56 -32.11 -2.65
CA ASP A 82 -23.07 -30.97 -3.41
C ASP A 82 -22.63 -31.02 -4.88
N LEU A 83 -21.37 -31.34 -5.15
CA LEU A 83 -20.85 -31.54 -6.51
C LEU A 83 -21.54 -32.70 -7.24
N TYR A 84 -21.78 -33.82 -6.54
CA TYR A 84 -22.46 -34.97 -7.12
C TYR A 84 -23.91 -34.65 -7.51
N ILE A 85 -24.63 -33.91 -6.65
CA ILE A 85 -25.96 -33.40 -6.96
C ILE A 85 -25.91 -32.45 -8.16
N GLU A 86 -24.92 -31.53 -8.19
CA GLU A 86 -24.74 -30.58 -9.29
C GLU A 86 -24.49 -31.31 -10.62
N LYS A 87 -23.65 -32.36 -10.62
CA LYS A 87 -23.43 -33.25 -11.77
C LYS A 87 -24.75 -33.86 -12.26
N LEU A 88 -25.52 -34.52 -11.39
CA LEU A 88 -26.77 -35.18 -11.78
C LEU A 88 -27.82 -34.20 -12.31
N VAL A 89 -27.92 -33.02 -11.69
CA VAL A 89 -28.78 -31.94 -12.18
C VAL A 89 -28.29 -31.48 -13.56
N ALA A 90 -26.98 -31.35 -13.74
CA ALA A 90 -26.41 -30.90 -15.00
C ALA A 90 -26.71 -31.91 -16.13
N GLU A 91 -26.52 -33.20 -15.90
CA GLU A 91 -26.85 -34.27 -16.85
C GLU A 91 -28.33 -34.25 -17.27
N LYS A 92 -29.25 -34.08 -16.30
CA LYS A 92 -30.70 -34.02 -16.58
C LYS A 92 -31.13 -32.77 -17.34
N MET A 93 -30.46 -31.66 -17.11
CA MET A 93 -30.79 -30.38 -17.75
C MET A 93 -30.11 -30.20 -19.12
N ARG A 94 -29.20 -31.10 -19.51
CA ARG A 94 -28.35 -30.96 -20.69
C ARG A 94 -29.12 -30.77 -21.99
N SER A 95 -30.06 -31.68 -22.29
CA SER A 95 -30.87 -31.61 -23.52
C SER A 95 -31.71 -30.33 -23.56
N PHE A 96 -32.35 -29.99 -22.44
CA PHE A 96 -33.16 -28.78 -22.32
C PHE A 96 -32.34 -27.51 -22.58
N TYR A 97 -31.12 -27.40 -22.04
CA TYR A 97 -30.28 -26.24 -22.31
C TYR A 97 -29.71 -26.22 -23.72
N GLU A 98 -29.37 -27.38 -24.29
CA GLU A 98 -28.88 -27.48 -25.66
C GLU A 98 -29.94 -27.04 -26.69
N GLU A 99 -31.19 -27.48 -26.52
CA GLU A 99 -32.32 -27.11 -27.38
C GLU A 99 -32.62 -25.59 -27.33
N ASN A 100 -32.38 -24.95 -26.18
CA ASN A 100 -32.73 -23.56 -25.94
C ASN A 100 -31.53 -22.59 -25.94
N LYS A 101 -30.31 -23.04 -26.27
CA LYS A 101 -29.08 -22.22 -26.21
C LYS A 101 -29.11 -20.97 -27.09
N ASP A 102 -29.95 -20.98 -28.13
CA ASP A 102 -30.05 -19.88 -29.07
C ASP A 102 -31.16 -18.86 -28.76
N LEU A 103 -31.98 -19.14 -27.75
CA LEU A 103 -33.09 -18.27 -27.34
C LEU A 103 -32.61 -16.90 -26.81
N SER A 104 -31.66 -16.86 -25.90
CA SER A 104 -31.12 -15.62 -25.35
C SER A 104 -29.65 -15.80 -24.95
N TYR A 105 -28.98 -14.71 -24.59
CA TYR A 105 -27.63 -14.83 -24.01
C TYR A 105 -27.63 -15.44 -22.61
N ASP A 106 -28.72 -15.35 -21.87
CA ASP A 106 -28.86 -16.03 -20.57
C ASP A 106 -29.01 -17.54 -20.77
N SER A 107 -29.83 -17.99 -21.74
CA SER A 107 -29.94 -19.42 -22.05
C SER A 107 -28.64 -19.99 -22.64
N LEU A 108 -27.90 -19.20 -23.43
CA LEU A 108 -26.56 -19.56 -23.88
C LEU A 108 -25.57 -19.71 -22.71
N LEU A 109 -25.66 -18.83 -21.71
CA LEU A 109 -24.83 -18.92 -20.52
C LEU A 109 -25.18 -20.18 -19.71
N ASP A 110 -26.47 -20.46 -19.51
CA ASP A 110 -26.92 -21.68 -18.81
C ASP A 110 -26.38 -22.95 -19.49
N TYR A 111 -26.46 -23.02 -20.83
CA TYR A 111 -25.89 -24.11 -21.62
C TYR A 111 -24.37 -24.23 -21.42
N ARG A 112 -23.61 -23.12 -21.51
CA ARG A 112 -22.15 -23.13 -21.33
C ARG A 112 -21.75 -23.57 -19.92
N LEU A 113 -22.46 -23.11 -18.90
CA LEU A 113 -22.21 -23.51 -17.51
C LEU A 113 -22.54 -24.99 -17.32
N ASN A 114 -23.67 -25.45 -17.87
CA ASN A 114 -24.08 -26.84 -17.80
C ASN A 114 -23.08 -27.79 -18.51
N GLU A 115 -22.59 -27.43 -19.70
CA GLU A 115 -21.56 -28.21 -20.40
C GLU A 115 -20.25 -28.28 -19.62
N LEU A 116 -19.84 -27.18 -18.95
CA LEU A 116 -18.68 -27.22 -18.06
C LEU A 116 -18.93 -28.19 -16.89
N ASP A 117 -20.11 -28.12 -16.27
CA ASP A 117 -20.45 -28.95 -15.13
C ASP A 117 -20.51 -30.44 -15.49
N VAL A 118 -21.07 -30.79 -16.64
CA VAL A 118 -21.12 -32.16 -17.16
C VAL A 118 -19.72 -32.70 -17.48
N ASN A 119 -18.79 -31.87 -17.94
CA ASN A 119 -17.47 -32.31 -18.37
C ASN A 119 -16.42 -32.31 -17.24
N GLU A 120 -16.46 -31.32 -16.34
CA GLU A 120 -15.41 -31.12 -15.34
C GLU A 120 -15.75 -31.75 -13.99
N ILE A 121 -17.01 -31.68 -13.51
CA ILE A 121 -17.37 -32.23 -12.19
C ILE A 121 -17.09 -33.74 -12.09
N PRO A 122 -17.40 -34.59 -13.10
CA PRO A 122 -17.04 -36.00 -13.03
C PRO A 122 -15.54 -36.24 -12.84
N LYS A 123 -14.67 -35.48 -13.51
CA LYS A 123 -13.21 -35.60 -13.36
C LYS A 123 -12.77 -35.31 -11.92
N ILE A 124 -13.40 -34.33 -11.26
CA ILE A 124 -13.11 -33.99 -9.86
C ILE A 124 -13.52 -35.14 -8.93
N LEU A 125 -14.72 -35.68 -9.13
CA LEU A 125 -15.25 -36.79 -8.34
C LEU A 125 -14.43 -38.08 -8.54
N ASP A 126 -14.06 -38.38 -9.78
CA ASP A 126 -13.29 -39.57 -10.13
C ASP A 126 -11.85 -39.47 -9.59
N HIS A 127 -11.23 -38.28 -9.65
CA HIS A 127 -9.91 -38.04 -9.05
C HIS A 127 -9.93 -38.17 -7.52
N ASP A 128 -10.93 -37.59 -6.85
CA ASP A 128 -11.08 -37.73 -5.40
C ASP A 128 -11.30 -39.19 -4.99
N LYS A 129 -12.14 -39.91 -5.75
CA LYS A 129 -12.35 -41.35 -5.55
C LYS A 129 -11.07 -42.14 -5.75
N PHE A 130 -10.33 -41.88 -6.82
CA PHE A 130 -9.04 -42.52 -7.09
C PHE A 130 -8.05 -42.30 -5.96
N LEU A 131 -7.96 -41.08 -5.41
CA LEU A 131 -7.09 -40.77 -4.27
C LEU A 131 -7.52 -41.50 -3.00
N LYS A 132 -8.83 -41.63 -2.74
CA LYS A 132 -9.36 -42.40 -1.60
C LYS A 132 -9.08 -43.90 -1.72
N ASP A 133 -9.28 -44.44 -2.92
CA ASP A 133 -8.99 -45.85 -3.19
C ASP A 133 -7.48 -46.12 -3.06
N SER A 134 -6.64 -45.24 -3.60
CA SER A 134 -5.16 -45.32 -3.46
C SER A 134 -4.70 -45.21 -2.01
N LEU A 135 -5.33 -44.33 -1.22
CA LEU A 135 -5.05 -44.19 0.22
C LEU A 135 -5.43 -45.48 0.96
N LYS A 136 -6.58 -46.08 0.63
CA LYS A 136 -7.02 -47.34 1.20
C LYS A 136 -6.03 -48.47 0.89
N ASP A 137 -5.59 -48.57 -0.37
CA ASP A 137 -4.60 -49.55 -0.80
C ASP A 137 -3.25 -49.35 -0.09
N ALA A 138 -2.82 -48.10 0.13
CA ALA A 138 -1.61 -47.79 0.89
C ALA A 138 -1.74 -48.17 2.37
N LEU A 139 -2.90 -47.93 2.99
CA LEU A 139 -3.20 -48.35 4.36
C LEU A 139 -3.25 -49.87 4.52
N GLU A 140 -3.80 -50.58 3.53
CA GLU A 140 -3.80 -52.05 3.50
C GLU A 140 -2.37 -52.59 3.34
N ARG A 141 -1.56 -52.01 2.44
CA ARG A 141 -0.13 -52.33 2.32
C ARG A 141 0.63 -52.09 3.62
N GLN A 142 0.35 -50.98 4.32
CA GLN A 142 0.96 -50.69 5.61
C GLN A 142 0.63 -51.77 6.65
N LYS A 143 -0.64 -52.20 6.69
CA LYS A 143 -1.11 -53.23 7.63
C LYS A 143 -0.51 -54.61 7.33
N ASN A 144 -0.23 -54.91 6.07
CA ASN A 144 0.31 -56.19 5.62
C ASN A 144 1.86 -56.26 5.67
N LEU A 145 2.54 -55.20 6.11
CA LEU A 145 4.00 -55.22 6.34
C LEU A 145 4.37 -56.18 7.47
N THR A 146 5.27 -57.13 7.19
CA THR A 146 5.85 -58.04 8.19
C THR A 146 7.21 -57.52 8.67
N SER A 147 7.52 -57.75 9.95
CA SER A 147 8.82 -57.35 10.52
C SER A 147 10.01 -58.00 9.80
N GLU A 148 9.86 -59.23 9.31
CA GLU A 148 10.89 -59.94 8.53
C GLU A 148 11.23 -59.21 7.21
N TYR A 149 10.23 -58.68 6.50
CA TYR A 149 10.45 -57.94 5.26
C TYR A 149 11.15 -56.59 5.51
N ILE A 150 10.78 -55.89 6.59
CA ILE A 150 11.41 -54.63 7.00
C ILE A 150 12.89 -54.85 7.37
N GLU A 151 13.18 -55.92 8.12
CA GLU A 151 14.56 -56.27 8.50
C GLU A 151 15.42 -56.67 7.30
N ALA A 152 14.86 -57.43 6.34
CA ALA A 152 15.56 -57.79 5.12
C ALA A 152 15.95 -56.55 4.30
N GLU A 153 15.02 -55.61 4.09
CA GLU A 153 15.29 -54.39 3.30
C GLU A 153 16.23 -53.41 4.02
N SER A 154 16.14 -53.35 5.36
CA SER A 154 17.04 -52.52 6.18
C SER A 154 18.52 -52.90 6.02
N LYS A 155 18.83 -54.19 5.87
CA LYS A 155 20.20 -54.66 5.60
C LYS A 155 20.73 -54.18 4.25
N PHE A 156 19.91 -54.21 3.20
CA PHE A 156 20.29 -53.68 1.89
C PHE A 156 20.48 -52.16 1.92
N ILE A 157 19.63 -51.45 2.64
CA ILE A 157 19.72 -50.00 2.86
C ILE A 157 21.04 -49.62 3.56
N GLU A 158 21.43 -50.34 4.61
CA GLU A 158 22.69 -50.10 5.31
C GLU A 158 23.91 -50.34 4.41
N ALA A 159 23.88 -51.40 3.59
CA ALA A 159 24.93 -51.67 2.63
C ALA A 159 25.07 -50.54 1.59
N ASP A 160 23.96 -50.09 1.01
CA ASP A 160 23.95 -48.99 0.04
C ASP A 160 24.39 -47.66 0.66
N ARG A 161 23.99 -47.36 1.90
CA ARG A 161 24.47 -46.17 2.63
C ARG A 161 25.98 -46.21 2.82
N LYS A 162 26.54 -47.38 3.10
CA LYS A 162 27.98 -47.55 3.26
C LYS A 162 28.72 -47.26 1.96
N VAL A 163 28.28 -47.85 0.85
CA VAL A 163 28.85 -47.61 -0.49
C VAL A 163 28.74 -46.14 -0.89
N LEU A 164 27.60 -45.50 -0.61
CA LEU A 164 27.39 -44.07 -0.90
C LEU A 164 28.34 -43.18 -0.08
N LYS A 165 28.53 -43.51 1.20
CA LYS A 165 29.44 -42.77 2.10
C LYS A 165 30.89 -42.90 1.65
N GLU A 166 31.33 -44.12 1.31
CA GLU A 166 32.67 -44.37 0.78
C GLU A 166 32.92 -43.57 -0.52
N ARG A 167 31.95 -43.53 -1.43
CA ARG A 167 32.04 -42.72 -2.65
C ARG A 167 32.13 -41.22 -2.37
N TYR A 168 31.33 -40.70 -1.44
CA TYR A 168 31.39 -39.30 -1.05
C TYR A 168 32.73 -38.92 -0.42
N GLU A 169 33.26 -39.77 0.46
CA GLU A 169 34.59 -39.56 1.07
C GLU A 169 35.70 -39.58 0.03
N HIS A 170 35.62 -40.49 -0.95
CA HIS A 170 36.53 -40.53 -2.09
C HIS A 170 36.46 -39.24 -2.94
N ASP A 171 35.26 -38.83 -3.38
CA ASP A 171 35.08 -37.63 -4.20
C ASP A 171 35.55 -36.35 -3.49
N VAL A 172 35.37 -36.26 -2.16
CA VAL A 172 35.88 -35.13 -1.36
C VAL A 172 37.40 -35.17 -1.24
N ALA A 173 37.99 -36.34 -1.07
CA ALA A 173 39.44 -36.50 -1.00
C ALA A 173 40.13 -36.11 -2.32
N GLU A 174 39.56 -36.51 -3.47
CA GLU A 174 40.07 -36.14 -4.80
C GLU A 174 40.07 -34.62 -5.02
N ILE A 175 39.00 -33.94 -4.58
CA ILE A 175 38.92 -32.47 -4.66
C ILE A 175 39.86 -31.78 -3.67
N GLU A 176 40.08 -32.36 -2.49
CA GLU A 176 41.07 -31.85 -1.53
C GLU A 176 42.50 -31.97 -2.06
N GLU A 177 42.81 -33.07 -2.74
CA GLU A 177 44.09 -33.29 -3.41
C GLU A 177 44.28 -32.32 -4.59
N ALA A 178 43.28 -32.18 -5.46
CA ALA A 178 43.32 -31.21 -6.57
C ALA A 178 43.51 -29.76 -6.09
N PHE A 179 43.01 -29.41 -4.90
CA PHE A 179 43.25 -28.11 -4.29
C PHE A 179 44.67 -27.98 -3.71
N LYS A 180 45.20 -29.04 -3.08
CA LYS A 180 46.58 -29.08 -2.56
C LYS A 180 47.62 -29.00 -3.69
N GLU A 181 47.34 -29.62 -4.83
CA GLU A 181 48.17 -29.58 -6.04
C GLU A 181 47.95 -28.32 -6.90
N GLU A 182 47.21 -27.32 -6.39
CA GLU A 182 46.90 -26.05 -7.05
C GLU A 182 46.20 -26.17 -8.43
N ARG A 183 45.60 -27.32 -8.75
CA ARG A 183 44.83 -27.53 -10.00
C ARG A 183 43.50 -26.77 -10.01
N ILE A 184 42.95 -26.44 -8.84
CA ILE A 184 41.68 -25.71 -8.69
C ILE A 184 41.79 -24.53 -7.71
N SER A 185 41.02 -23.47 -7.95
CA SER A 185 40.98 -22.30 -7.06
C SER A 185 40.25 -22.58 -5.74
N LYS A 186 40.58 -21.82 -4.68
CA LYS A 186 39.90 -21.91 -3.36
C LYS A 186 38.37 -21.71 -3.45
N LYS A 187 37.90 -20.90 -4.41
CA LYS A 187 36.47 -20.67 -4.66
C LYS A 187 35.83 -21.91 -5.28
N ALA A 188 36.48 -22.52 -6.27
CA ALA A 188 36.03 -23.75 -6.91
C ALA A 188 35.99 -24.91 -5.90
N TYR A 189 37.06 -25.11 -5.10
CA TYR A 189 37.10 -26.11 -4.03
C TYR A 189 35.89 -26.02 -3.08
N LYS A 190 35.61 -24.81 -2.55
CA LYS A 190 34.47 -24.60 -1.64
C LYS A 190 33.12 -24.87 -2.31
N ALA A 191 32.94 -24.44 -3.55
CA ALA A 191 31.70 -24.63 -4.28
C ALA A 191 31.44 -26.12 -4.58
N THR A 192 32.43 -26.84 -5.11
CA THR A 192 32.29 -28.24 -5.49
C THR A 192 32.15 -29.16 -4.28
N LYS A 193 32.86 -28.87 -3.17
CA LYS A 193 32.67 -29.60 -1.91
C LYS A 193 31.25 -29.46 -1.37
N GLU A 194 30.65 -28.26 -1.45
CA GLU A 194 29.26 -28.07 -1.05
C GLU A 194 28.28 -28.78 -2.00
N GLN A 195 28.55 -28.79 -3.32
CA GLN A 195 27.75 -29.56 -4.29
C GLN A 195 27.79 -31.07 -4.01
N LEU A 196 28.96 -31.65 -3.75
CA LEU A 196 29.09 -33.07 -3.40
C LEU A 196 28.35 -33.41 -2.11
N LYS A 197 28.42 -32.52 -1.11
CA LYS A 197 27.68 -32.68 0.14
C LYS A 197 26.18 -32.66 -0.06
N GLN A 198 25.66 -31.78 -0.91
CA GLN A 198 24.23 -31.76 -1.25
C GLN A 198 23.83 -33.02 -2.03
N LYS A 199 24.62 -33.42 -3.03
CA LYS A 199 24.40 -34.65 -3.80
C LYS A 199 24.36 -35.90 -2.90
N PHE A 200 25.28 -35.99 -1.94
CA PHE A 200 25.30 -37.06 -0.94
C PHE A 200 24.02 -37.05 -0.09
N LYS A 201 23.60 -35.89 0.42
CA LYS A 201 22.35 -35.77 1.18
C LYS A 201 21.13 -36.22 0.37
N ASP A 202 21.02 -35.77 -0.88
CA ASP A 202 19.91 -36.12 -1.77
C ASP A 202 19.87 -37.63 -2.07
N GLN A 203 21.04 -38.23 -2.34
CA GLN A 203 21.15 -39.67 -2.59
C GLN A 203 20.86 -40.48 -1.33
N ASN A 204 21.32 -40.03 -0.16
CA ASN A 204 21.04 -40.69 1.11
C ASN A 204 19.54 -40.64 1.44
N LEU A 205 18.88 -39.52 1.17
CA LEU A 205 17.43 -39.39 1.30
C LEU A 205 16.68 -40.35 0.36
N LYS A 206 17.15 -40.55 -0.88
CA LYS A 206 16.57 -41.53 -1.80
C LYS A 206 16.68 -42.97 -1.29
N ILE A 207 17.78 -43.30 -0.62
CA ILE A 207 17.97 -44.62 0.01
C ILE A 207 16.97 -44.78 1.16
N ASP A 208 16.69 -43.73 1.93
CA ASP A 208 15.70 -43.78 3.01
C ASP A 208 14.28 -44.12 2.52
N TYR A 209 13.90 -43.68 1.32
CA TYR A 209 12.62 -44.00 0.69
C TYR A 209 12.52 -45.45 0.19
N ARG A 210 13.62 -46.22 0.19
CA ARG A 210 13.56 -47.68 -0.05
C ARG A 210 13.04 -48.44 1.17
N ASN A 211 13.11 -47.84 2.37
CA ASN A 211 12.53 -48.45 3.55
C ASN A 211 11.01 -48.56 3.33
N PRO A 212 10.42 -49.77 3.31
CA PRO A 212 9.03 -49.95 2.93
C PRO A 212 8.05 -49.25 3.89
N GLU A 213 8.35 -49.26 5.19
CA GLU A 213 7.54 -48.58 6.21
C GLU A 213 7.55 -47.06 6.01
N ARG A 214 8.74 -46.47 5.82
CA ARG A 214 8.88 -45.03 5.58
C ARG A 214 8.26 -44.62 4.25
N SER A 215 8.44 -45.42 3.20
CA SER A 215 7.90 -45.18 1.87
C SER A 215 6.37 -45.16 1.89
N ILE A 216 5.74 -46.19 2.46
CA ILE A 216 4.27 -46.28 2.57
C ILE A 216 3.72 -45.17 3.46
N LYS A 217 4.41 -44.83 4.57
CA LYS A 217 4.01 -43.70 5.42
C LYS A 217 4.01 -42.37 4.67
N GLU A 218 5.07 -42.07 3.92
CA GLU A 218 5.17 -40.86 3.10
C GLU A 218 4.13 -40.86 1.97
N GLU A 219 3.81 -42.03 1.40
CA GLU A 219 2.74 -42.19 0.41
C GLU A 219 1.36 -41.85 1.01
N ILE A 220 1.07 -42.36 2.21
CA ILE A 220 -0.16 -42.04 2.96
C ILE A 220 -0.24 -40.55 3.29
N GLU A 221 0.84 -39.94 3.78
CA GLU A 221 0.90 -38.50 4.03
C GLU A 221 0.67 -37.69 2.74
N SER A 222 1.25 -38.14 1.63
CA SER A 222 1.04 -37.54 0.30
C SER A 222 -0.41 -37.60 -0.16
N TYR A 223 -1.08 -38.76 -0.06
CA TYR A 223 -2.48 -38.90 -0.44
C TYR A 223 -3.39 -38.05 0.45
N ASN A 224 -3.16 -38.02 1.76
CA ASN A 224 -3.92 -37.16 2.68
C ASN A 224 -3.75 -35.67 2.33
N TYR A 225 -2.55 -35.24 1.97
CA TYR A 225 -2.30 -33.88 1.51
C TYR A 225 -3.03 -33.59 0.19
N LYS A 226 -2.92 -34.48 -0.80
CA LYS A 226 -3.57 -34.35 -2.12
C LYS A 226 -5.09 -34.30 -2.01
N LEU A 227 -5.71 -35.17 -1.21
CA LEU A 227 -7.17 -35.14 -0.97
C LEU A 227 -7.65 -33.77 -0.49
N LYS A 228 -6.84 -33.08 0.31
CA LYS A 228 -7.17 -31.75 0.82
C LYS A 228 -6.93 -30.63 -0.19
N GLU A 229 -5.75 -30.60 -0.84
CA GLU A 229 -5.37 -29.49 -1.72
C GLU A 229 -5.84 -29.67 -3.17
N ASP A 230 -5.85 -30.88 -3.72
CA ASP A 230 -6.29 -31.14 -5.10
C ASP A 230 -7.77 -30.81 -5.26
N LEU A 231 -8.64 -31.24 -4.33
CA LEU A 231 -10.06 -30.92 -4.38
C LEU A 231 -10.31 -29.40 -4.39
N LYS A 232 -9.60 -28.68 -3.53
CA LYS A 232 -9.67 -27.22 -3.43
C LYS A 232 -9.14 -26.53 -4.69
N HIS A 233 -8.07 -27.06 -5.28
CA HIS A 233 -7.50 -26.56 -6.53
C HIS A 233 -8.46 -26.78 -7.70
N SER A 234 -9.01 -27.98 -7.83
CA SER A 234 -9.98 -28.34 -8.87
C SER A 234 -11.27 -27.53 -8.77
N LEU A 235 -11.80 -27.32 -7.57
CA LEU A 235 -12.93 -26.41 -7.34
C LEU A 235 -12.63 -24.97 -7.79
N LYS A 236 -11.43 -24.49 -7.52
CA LYS A 236 -10.99 -23.15 -7.95
C LYS A 236 -10.85 -23.05 -9.47
N ILE A 237 -10.37 -24.11 -10.14
CA ILE A 237 -10.32 -24.17 -11.61
C ILE A 237 -11.73 -24.12 -12.17
N LEU A 238 -12.64 -24.95 -11.65
CA LEU A 238 -14.05 -24.98 -12.07
C LEU A 238 -14.71 -23.60 -11.93
N GLU A 239 -14.51 -22.91 -10.81
CA GLU A 239 -15.02 -21.54 -10.62
C GLU A 239 -14.40 -20.52 -11.59
N GLU A 240 -13.11 -20.68 -11.93
CA GLU A 240 -12.44 -19.84 -12.93
C GLU A 240 -13.03 -20.06 -14.33
N GLU A 241 -13.28 -21.30 -14.72
CA GLU A 241 -13.89 -21.64 -16.01
C GLU A 241 -15.33 -21.16 -16.10
N ARG A 242 -16.15 -21.36 -15.06
CA ARG A 242 -17.50 -20.79 -14.96
C ARG A 242 -17.47 -19.26 -15.06
N SER A 243 -16.51 -18.61 -14.39
CA SER A 243 -16.29 -17.16 -14.49
C SER A 243 -15.88 -16.75 -15.90
N ASP A 244 -15.03 -17.52 -16.58
CA ASP A 244 -14.60 -17.22 -17.94
C ASP A 244 -15.75 -17.39 -18.95
N ALA A 245 -16.59 -18.41 -18.79
CA ALA A 245 -17.82 -18.57 -19.56
C ALA A 245 -18.75 -17.36 -19.39
N ARG A 246 -18.92 -16.86 -18.16
CA ARG A 246 -19.66 -15.61 -17.89
C ARG A 246 -19.03 -14.40 -18.58
N ARG A 247 -17.70 -14.28 -18.58
CA ARG A 247 -16.98 -13.15 -19.20
C ARG A 247 -17.09 -13.12 -20.72
N ARG A 248 -17.22 -14.29 -21.36
CA ARG A 248 -17.39 -14.48 -22.81
C ARG A 248 -18.84 -14.49 -23.27
N THR A 249 -19.80 -14.37 -22.36
CA THR A 249 -21.24 -14.38 -22.70
C THR A 249 -21.84 -13.04 -22.33
N PRO A 250 -22.25 -12.20 -23.30
CA PRO A 250 -22.83 -10.92 -22.97
C PRO A 250 -24.16 -11.08 -22.22
N ILE A 251 -24.70 -9.99 -21.69
CA ILE A 251 -26.04 -9.91 -21.10
C ILE A 251 -26.91 -8.99 -21.94
N GLU A 252 -28.20 -9.30 -22.03
CA GLU A 252 -29.15 -8.42 -22.70
C GLU A 252 -30.11 -7.84 -21.69
N VAL A 253 -30.14 -6.51 -21.65
CA VAL A 253 -31.11 -5.77 -20.85
C VAL A 253 -31.90 -4.80 -21.71
N GLU A 254 -33.17 -4.63 -21.34
CA GLU A 254 -34.08 -3.63 -21.92
C GLU A 254 -33.88 -2.23 -21.31
N LYS A 255 -32.80 -2.01 -20.56
CA LYS A 255 -32.55 -0.71 -19.92
C LYS A 255 -31.83 0.21 -20.90
N GLU A 256 -32.37 1.40 -21.13
CA GLU A 256 -31.71 2.45 -21.92
C GLU A 256 -30.83 3.37 -21.05
N ARG A 257 -31.09 3.43 -19.75
CA ARG A 257 -30.37 4.32 -18.83
C ARG A 257 -30.11 3.65 -17.50
N PRO A 258 -29.02 4.02 -16.82
CA PRO A 258 -28.69 3.49 -15.51
C PRO A 258 -29.56 4.13 -14.42
N PHE A 259 -30.86 3.84 -14.42
CA PHE A 259 -31.83 4.47 -13.52
C PHE A 259 -31.78 3.88 -12.10
N LYS A 260 -31.45 2.59 -11.96
CA LYS A 260 -31.37 1.94 -10.64
C LYS A 260 -30.30 2.60 -9.79
N SER A 261 -29.10 2.78 -10.34
CA SER A 261 -27.98 3.42 -9.65
C SER A 261 -28.31 4.85 -9.20
N ILE A 262 -29.07 5.62 -10.00
CA ILE A 262 -29.49 6.98 -9.65
C ILE A 262 -30.48 6.99 -8.48
N ILE A 263 -31.54 6.18 -8.51
CA ILE A 263 -32.52 6.14 -7.41
C ILE A 263 -31.88 5.63 -6.12
N THR A 264 -30.99 4.64 -6.23
CA THR A 264 -30.35 4.03 -5.06
C THR A 264 -29.19 4.85 -4.49
N ALA A 265 -28.81 5.97 -5.12
CA ALA A 265 -27.68 6.80 -4.71
C ALA A 265 -27.72 7.25 -3.23
N PRO A 266 -28.89 7.59 -2.63
CA PRO A 266 -28.96 7.96 -1.22
C PRO A 266 -28.68 6.79 -0.27
N ILE A 267 -28.84 5.54 -0.71
CA ILE A 267 -28.71 4.36 0.16
C ILE A 267 -27.52 3.52 -0.34
N PRO A 268 -26.29 3.79 0.15
CA PRO A 268 -25.12 3.01 -0.22
C PRO A 268 -25.38 1.51 -0.06
N GLY A 269 -25.08 0.74 -1.11
CA GLY A 269 -25.24 -0.72 -1.14
C GLY A 269 -26.54 -1.21 -1.78
N LEU A 270 -27.60 -0.39 -1.83
CA LEU A 270 -28.87 -0.80 -2.44
C LEU A 270 -28.72 -1.02 -3.96
N GLY A 271 -27.94 -0.16 -4.65
CA GLY A 271 -27.65 -0.33 -6.07
C GLY A 271 -26.89 -1.61 -6.39
N GLN A 272 -25.88 -1.94 -5.58
CA GLN A 272 -25.13 -3.19 -5.69
C GLN A 272 -26.01 -4.41 -5.44
N LEU A 273 -26.93 -4.33 -4.48
CA LEU A 273 -27.89 -5.39 -4.20
C LEU A 273 -28.80 -5.64 -5.42
N LEU A 274 -29.34 -4.57 -6.02
CA LEU A 274 -30.18 -4.66 -7.22
C LEU A 274 -29.42 -5.13 -8.48
N ASN A 275 -28.10 -4.99 -8.49
CA ASN A 275 -27.21 -5.52 -9.52
C ASN A 275 -26.73 -6.96 -9.23
N GLY A 276 -27.24 -7.61 -8.17
CA GLY A 276 -26.90 -8.98 -7.79
C GLY A 276 -25.55 -9.13 -7.05
N GLN A 277 -24.94 -8.03 -6.59
CA GLN A 277 -23.64 -8.00 -5.91
C GLN A 277 -23.81 -7.85 -4.38
N TRP A 278 -24.39 -8.85 -3.73
CA TRP A 278 -24.81 -8.76 -2.32
C TRP A 278 -23.68 -8.52 -1.31
N GLN A 279 -22.47 -9.03 -1.54
CA GLN A 279 -21.35 -8.79 -0.62
C GLN A 279 -20.85 -7.34 -0.71
N LYS A 280 -20.82 -6.77 -1.92
CA LYS A 280 -20.52 -5.34 -2.08
C LYS A 280 -21.61 -4.50 -1.44
N ALA A 281 -22.87 -4.89 -1.60
CA ALA A 281 -23.99 -4.26 -0.93
C ALA A 281 -23.79 -4.22 0.59
N LEU A 282 -23.42 -5.35 1.21
CA LEU A 282 -23.15 -5.43 2.64
C LEU A 282 -22.04 -4.46 3.08
N MET A 283 -20.93 -4.41 2.36
CA MET A 283 -19.82 -3.47 2.67
C MET A 283 -20.28 -2.01 2.61
N PHE A 284 -21.04 -1.63 1.57
CA PHE A 284 -21.56 -0.27 1.45
C PHE A 284 -22.65 0.03 2.48
N PHE A 285 -23.47 -0.95 2.88
CA PHE A 285 -24.45 -0.76 3.95
C PHE A 285 -23.78 -0.46 5.30
N ILE A 286 -22.64 -1.10 5.61
CA ILE A 286 -21.83 -0.72 6.79
C ILE A 286 -21.39 0.76 6.68
N GLY A 287 -20.96 1.18 5.49
CA GLY A 287 -20.66 2.59 5.21
C GLY A 287 -21.88 3.51 5.37
N ALA A 288 -23.07 3.06 4.97
CA ALA A 288 -24.32 3.80 5.15
C ALA A 288 -24.63 4.02 6.65
N LEU A 289 -24.37 3.03 7.51
CA LEU A 289 -24.53 3.20 8.96
C LEU A 289 -23.65 4.33 9.49
N PHE A 290 -22.40 4.40 9.06
CA PHE A 290 -21.52 5.51 9.43
C PHE A 290 -22.07 6.86 8.95
N VAL A 291 -22.52 6.96 7.69
CA VAL A 291 -23.07 8.21 7.14
C VAL A 291 -24.26 8.71 7.95
N TYR A 292 -25.25 7.84 8.17
CA TYR A 292 -26.54 8.24 8.71
C TYR A 292 -26.59 8.30 10.24
N PHE A 293 -25.82 7.46 10.94
CA PHE A 293 -25.85 7.42 12.40
C PHE A 293 -24.68 8.15 13.06
N ILE A 294 -23.60 8.44 12.31
CA ILE A 294 -22.42 9.12 12.87
C ILE A 294 -22.20 10.46 12.17
N ALA A 295 -21.95 10.46 10.86
CA ALA A 295 -21.51 11.67 10.15
C ALA A 295 -22.55 12.79 10.15
N ILE A 296 -23.79 12.50 9.75
CA ILE A 296 -24.87 13.50 9.69
C ILE A 296 -25.27 13.98 11.09
N PRO A 297 -25.56 13.11 12.08
CA PRO A 297 -25.92 13.57 13.42
C PRO A 297 -24.83 14.42 14.08
N TYR A 298 -23.57 13.99 14.00
CA TYR A 298 -22.44 14.74 14.55
C TYR A 298 -22.26 16.09 13.86
N ALA A 299 -22.48 16.17 12.54
CA ALA A 299 -22.45 17.44 11.81
C ALA A 299 -23.54 18.42 12.25
N LEU A 300 -24.69 17.90 12.70
CA LEU A 300 -25.80 18.67 13.25
C LEU A 300 -25.66 18.97 14.75
N GLY A 301 -24.56 18.56 15.39
CA GLY A 301 -24.29 18.82 16.81
C GLY A 301 -24.70 17.70 17.76
N PHE A 302 -25.23 16.57 17.27
CA PHE A 302 -25.58 15.43 18.11
C PHE A 302 -24.35 14.58 18.45
N GLY A 303 -24.08 14.37 19.74
CA GLY A 303 -22.92 13.62 20.23
C GLY A 303 -21.65 14.47 20.38
N ASN A 304 -21.74 15.76 20.12
CA ASN A 304 -20.72 16.77 20.43
C ASN A 304 -20.64 17.03 21.94
N TYR A 305 -19.47 17.43 22.44
CA TYR A 305 -19.21 17.73 23.84
C TYR A 305 -19.76 19.10 24.28
N GLN A 306 -19.49 20.17 23.50
CA GLN A 306 -20.06 21.51 23.76
C GLN A 306 -21.12 21.95 22.75
N GLY A 307 -21.20 21.27 21.61
CA GLY A 307 -22.42 21.17 20.82
C GLY A 307 -22.74 22.38 19.95
N ASP A 308 -22.25 22.34 18.71
CA ASP A 308 -22.79 23.09 17.57
C ASP A 308 -22.43 22.42 16.20
N GLY A 309 -21.79 21.25 16.18
CA GLY A 309 -21.40 20.57 14.95
C GLY A 309 -20.65 21.49 13.98
N ILE A 310 -21.10 21.56 12.71
CA ILE A 310 -20.53 22.47 11.71
C ILE A 310 -20.79 23.95 12.06
N ALA A 311 -21.91 24.27 12.70
CA ALA A 311 -22.24 25.65 13.08
C ALA A 311 -21.22 26.22 14.09
N GLY A 312 -20.53 25.35 14.84
CA GLY A 312 -19.49 25.74 15.79
C GLY A 312 -18.28 26.43 15.16
N LEU A 313 -18.01 26.16 13.87
CA LEU A 313 -16.98 26.86 13.10
C LEU A 313 -17.34 28.32 12.85
N ILE A 314 -18.63 28.62 12.75
CA ILE A 314 -19.10 29.98 12.48
C ILE A 314 -19.19 30.74 13.81
N SER A 315 -19.83 30.13 14.81
CA SER A 315 -20.10 30.79 16.10
C SER A 315 -18.86 30.95 16.95
N LEU A 316 -17.90 30.01 16.93
CA LEU A 316 -16.74 29.97 17.84
C LEU A 316 -17.12 30.24 19.31
N ALA A 317 -18.27 29.72 19.76
CA ALA A 317 -18.84 29.95 21.10
C ALA A 317 -19.21 31.42 21.43
N GLN A 318 -19.36 32.29 20.42
CA GLN A 318 -19.90 33.63 20.61
C GLN A 318 -21.35 33.56 21.11
N GLY A 319 -21.67 34.30 22.17
CA GLY A 319 -22.98 34.23 22.82
C GLY A 319 -23.21 32.97 23.70
N GLY A 320 -22.26 32.03 23.73
CA GLY A 320 -22.29 30.84 24.58
C GLY A 320 -21.98 31.11 26.06
N LYS A 321 -22.04 30.06 26.87
CA LYS A 321 -21.77 30.09 28.33
C LYS A 321 -20.35 30.59 28.62
N ARG A 322 -20.11 31.03 29.86
CA ARG A 322 -18.80 31.55 30.29
C ARG A 322 -17.67 30.51 30.22
N LEU A 323 -17.99 29.23 30.39
CA LEU A 323 -17.04 28.11 30.37
C LEU A 323 -16.77 27.55 28.96
N ASP A 324 -17.49 28.04 27.94
CA ASP A 324 -17.32 27.57 26.57
C ASP A 324 -16.01 28.07 25.99
N ARG A 325 -15.31 27.18 25.28
CA ARG A 325 -14.00 27.46 24.69
C ARG A 325 -14.09 27.41 23.17
N SER A 326 -13.74 28.50 22.50
CA SER A 326 -13.81 28.61 21.03
C SER A 326 -13.02 27.50 20.31
N ILE A 327 -11.92 27.02 20.91
CA ILE A 327 -11.11 25.93 20.34
C ILE A 327 -11.86 24.59 20.26
N ILE A 328 -12.75 24.29 21.21
CA ILE A 328 -13.52 23.05 21.23
C ILE A 328 -14.53 23.06 20.08
N PHE A 329 -15.26 24.17 19.93
CA PHE A 329 -16.24 24.37 18.86
C PHE A 329 -15.60 24.25 17.47
N MET A 330 -14.39 24.81 17.32
CA MET A 330 -13.63 24.70 16.08
C MET A 330 -13.20 23.26 15.80
N ILE A 331 -12.62 22.55 16.77
CA ILE A 331 -12.18 21.15 16.57
C ILE A 331 -13.38 20.25 16.24
N GLU A 332 -14.49 20.38 16.99
CA GLU A 332 -15.71 19.62 16.74
C GLU A 332 -16.30 19.89 15.36
N GLY A 333 -16.28 21.14 14.90
CA GLY A 333 -16.72 21.47 13.56
C GLY A 333 -15.80 20.93 12.46
N ILE A 334 -14.48 20.91 12.68
CA ILE A 334 -13.53 20.27 11.76
C ILE A 334 -13.78 18.76 11.68
N LEU A 335 -14.01 18.12 12.84
CA LEU A 335 -14.36 16.70 12.91
C LEU A 335 -15.66 16.40 12.16
N ALA A 336 -16.67 17.25 12.31
CA ALA A 336 -17.91 17.17 11.56
C ALA A 336 -17.68 17.25 10.04
N LEU A 337 -16.88 18.22 9.57
CA LEU A 337 -16.51 18.31 8.15
C LEU A 337 -15.77 17.06 7.66
N ALA A 338 -14.85 16.51 8.47
CA ALA A 338 -14.12 15.30 8.13
C ALA A 338 -15.05 14.08 8.01
N PHE A 339 -16.00 13.91 8.93
CA PHE A 339 -16.99 12.83 8.86
C PHE A 339 -17.92 12.96 7.66
N ILE A 340 -18.37 14.18 7.35
CA ILE A 340 -19.16 14.45 6.15
C ILE A 340 -18.35 14.15 4.88
N LEU A 341 -17.08 14.53 4.82
CA LEU A 341 -16.21 14.22 3.68
C LEU A 341 -16.06 12.71 3.48
N ILE A 342 -15.81 11.95 4.56
CA ILE A 342 -15.76 10.48 4.52
C ILE A 342 -17.10 9.92 4.05
N GLY A 343 -18.21 10.46 4.58
CA GLY A 343 -19.55 10.04 4.19
C GLY A 343 -19.86 10.30 2.72
N LEU A 344 -19.45 11.46 2.18
CA LEU A 344 -19.55 11.79 0.76
C LEU A 344 -18.70 10.85 -0.09
N CYS A 345 -17.48 10.51 0.33
CA CYS A 345 -16.64 9.54 -0.36
C CYS A 345 -17.32 8.15 -0.43
N ILE A 346 -17.98 7.71 0.64
CA ILE A 346 -18.74 6.45 0.66
C ILE A 346 -19.94 6.52 -0.30
N LEU A 347 -20.72 7.60 -0.25
CA LEU A 347 -21.88 7.82 -1.13
C LEU A 347 -21.47 7.84 -2.61
N ILE A 348 -20.46 8.64 -2.95
CA ILE A 348 -19.92 8.76 -4.32
C ILE A 348 -19.32 7.43 -4.77
N GLY A 349 -18.53 6.77 -3.92
CA GLY A 349 -17.93 5.47 -4.23
C GLY A 349 -18.98 4.39 -4.51
N SER A 350 -20.02 4.32 -3.67
CA SER A 350 -21.14 3.40 -3.87
C SER A 350 -21.92 3.70 -5.15
N PHE A 351 -22.22 4.98 -5.40
CA PHE A 351 -22.90 5.40 -6.63
C PHE A 351 -22.08 5.07 -7.88
N LEU A 352 -20.79 5.40 -7.91
CA LEU A 352 -19.93 5.16 -9.06
C LEU A 352 -19.76 3.66 -9.36
N ASP A 353 -19.65 2.81 -8.33
CA ASP A 353 -19.59 1.35 -8.52
C ASP A 353 -20.91 0.80 -9.09
N ALA A 354 -22.06 1.21 -8.53
CA ALA A 354 -23.37 0.80 -9.03
C ALA A 354 -23.63 1.30 -10.45
N TYR A 355 -23.27 2.55 -10.74
CA TYR A 355 -23.42 3.20 -12.04
C TYR A 355 -22.55 2.54 -13.11
N ARG A 356 -21.28 2.23 -12.79
CA ARG A 356 -20.38 1.52 -13.72
C ARG A 356 -20.88 0.11 -14.03
N ALA A 357 -21.38 -0.61 -13.02
CA ALA A 357 -21.95 -1.94 -13.21
C ALA A 357 -23.21 -1.90 -14.09
N GLU A 358 -24.13 -0.97 -13.83
CA GLU A 358 -25.36 -0.82 -14.62
C GLU A 358 -25.08 -0.33 -16.04
N LYS A 359 -24.15 0.62 -16.23
CA LYS A 359 -23.72 1.05 -17.56
C LYS A 359 -23.08 -0.10 -18.35
N GLY A 360 -22.25 -0.91 -17.69
CA GLY A 360 -21.67 -2.12 -18.28
C GLY A 360 -22.75 -3.11 -18.70
N GLU A 361 -23.75 -3.34 -17.86
CA GLU A 361 -24.89 -4.21 -18.16
C GLU A 361 -25.65 -3.77 -19.43
N ILE A 362 -25.86 -2.46 -19.60
CA ILE A 362 -26.50 -1.89 -20.81
C ILE A 362 -25.67 -2.14 -22.08
N GLN A 363 -24.33 -2.10 -21.96
CA GLN A 363 -23.40 -2.40 -23.06
C GLN A 363 -23.28 -3.90 -23.34
N GLY A 364 -23.81 -4.76 -22.48
CA GLY A 364 -23.74 -6.21 -22.59
C GLY A 364 -22.72 -6.88 -21.67
N ILE A 365 -22.09 -6.14 -20.76
CA ILE A 365 -21.10 -6.67 -19.81
C ILE A 365 -21.81 -7.15 -18.54
N ARG A 366 -21.63 -8.44 -18.20
CA ARG A 366 -22.17 -9.01 -16.96
C ARG A 366 -21.50 -8.44 -15.70
N PRO A 367 -22.28 -8.15 -14.64
CA PRO A 367 -21.72 -7.82 -13.33
C PRO A 367 -20.82 -8.93 -12.79
N ASN A 368 -19.75 -8.54 -12.09
CA ASN A 368 -18.79 -9.48 -11.52
C ASN A 368 -19.49 -10.48 -10.60
N SER A 369 -19.09 -11.74 -10.69
CA SER A 369 -19.40 -12.73 -9.66
C SER A 369 -18.67 -12.41 -8.34
N PHE A 370 -19.10 -13.05 -7.26
CA PHE A 370 -18.38 -12.99 -5.99
C PHE A 370 -16.94 -13.49 -6.13
N PHE A 371 -16.74 -14.60 -6.83
CA PHE A 371 -15.43 -15.18 -7.10
C PHE A 371 -14.51 -14.17 -7.82
N GLU A 372 -15.01 -13.52 -8.87
CA GLU A 372 -14.28 -12.48 -9.60
C GLU A 372 -13.92 -11.29 -8.71
N THR A 373 -14.87 -10.84 -7.88
CA THR A 373 -14.64 -9.71 -6.96
C THR A 373 -13.59 -10.08 -5.91
N ARG A 374 -13.66 -11.28 -5.33
CA ARG A 374 -12.68 -11.77 -4.36
C ARG A 374 -11.30 -11.96 -4.99
N LYS A 375 -11.24 -12.47 -6.22
CA LYS A 375 -9.98 -12.62 -6.96
C LYS A 375 -9.34 -11.27 -7.20
N TYR A 376 -10.10 -10.31 -7.72
CA TYR A 376 -9.64 -8.93 -7.94
C TYR A 376 -9.12 -8.29 -6.66
N LEU A 377 -9.85 -8.41 -5.54
CA LEU A 377 -9.41 -7.87 -4.24
C LEU A 377 -8.14 -8.53 -3.70
N ARG A 378 -7.83 -9.77 -4.11
CA ARG A 378 -6.61 -10.48 -3.71
C ARG A 378 -5.44 -10.25 -4.67
N THR A 379 -5.69 -9.79 -5.89
CA THR A 379 -4.66 -9.45 -6.88
C THR A 379 -4.49 -7.94 -6.94
N ASP A 380 -5.19 -7.27 -7.85
CA ASP A 380 -4.97 -5.88 -8.23
C ASP A 380 -5.56 -4.91 -7.18
N GLY A 381 -6.60 -5.33 -6.48
CA GLY A 381 -7.24 -4.58 -5.40
C GLY A 381 -6.52 -4.70 -4.04
N PHE A 382 -5.59 -5.65 -3.90
CA PHE A 382 -4.95 -5.95 -2.62
C PHE A 382 -4.14 -4.79 -2.03
N PRO A 383 -3.32 -4.06 -2.82
CA PRO A 383 -2.59 -2.90 -2.30
C PRO A 383 -3.52 -1.83 -1.74
N TYR A 384 -4.64 -1.56 -2.41
CA TYR A 384 -5.63 -0.56 -1.98
C TYR A 384 -6.37 -0.98 -0.71
N LEU A 385 -6.76 -2.26 -0.62
CA LEU A 385 -7.49 -2.77 0.54
C LEU A 385 -6.66 -2.76 1.82
N ILE A 386 -5.36 -3.07 1.73
CA ILE A 386 -4.47 -3.05 2.90
C ILE A 386 -4.08 -1.63 3.30
N THR A 387 -3.92 -0.73 2.32
CA THR A 387 -3.51 0.65 2.61
C THR A 387 -4.68 1.52 3.08
N SER A 388 -5.92 1.21 2.70
CA SER A 388 -7.07 2.07 3.02
C SER A 388 -7.31 2.35 4.51
N PRO A 389 -7.18 1.39 5.46
CA PRO A 389 -7.39 1.68 6.88
C PRO A 389 -6.31 2.60 7.44
N ALA A 390 -5.04 2.33 7.10
CA ALA A 390 -3.91 3.18 7.50
C ALA A 390 -4.06 4.58 6.91
N LEU A 391 -4.42 4.69 5.63
CA LEU A 391 -4.63 5.97 4.97
C LEU A 391 -5.78 6.75 5.61
N LEU A 392 -6.89 6.10 5.97
CA LEU A 392 -8.00 6.76 6.65
C LEU A 392 -7.58 7.32 8.00
N VAL A 393 -6.88 6.52 8.81
CA VAL A 393 -6.36 6.96 10.12
C VAL A 393 -5.36 8.10 9.96
N ILE A 394 -4.43 7.99 9.00
CA ILE A 394 -3.45 9.05 8.70
C ILE A 394 -4.15 10.33 8.28
N VAL A 395 -5.09 10.25 7.33
CA VAL A 395 -5.88 11.39 6.86
C VAL A 395 -6.60 12.05 8.04
N PHE A 396 -7.23 11.27 8.91
CA PHE A 396 -7.94 11.82 10.06
C PHE A 396 -6.99 12.48 11.09
N ILE A 397 -5.94 11.78 11.52
CA ILE A 397 -5.01 12.26 12.56
C ILE A 397 -4.17 13.45 12.07
N VAL A 398 -3.85 13.51 10.78
CA VAL A 398 -2.99 14.55 10.20
C VAL A 398 -3.80 15.76 9.73
N ILE A 399 -4.91 15.56 9.03
CA ILE A 399 -5.68 16.69 8.45
C ILE A 399 -6.34 17.51 9.55
N VAL A 400 -6.88 16.89 10.62
CA VAL A 400 -7.60 17.63 11.66
C VAL A 400 -6.72 18.68 12.35
N PRO A 401 -5.50 18.36 12.85
CA PRO A 401 -4.60 19.38 13.40
C PRO A 401 -4.13 20.41 12.37
N ILE A 402 -3.90 20.01 11.11
CA ILE A 402 -3.49 20.94 10.04
C ILE A 402 -4.58 21.96 9.78
N VAL A 403 -5.82 21.51 9.58
CA VAL A 403 -6.98 22.39 9.36
C VAL A 403 -7.20 23.26 10.60
N THR A 404 -7.02 22.72 11.81
CA THR A 404 -7.10 23.50 13.05
C THR A 404 -6.08 24.62 13.07
N ALA A 405 -4.81 24.35 12.77
CA ALA A 405 -3.78 25.37 12.71
C ALA A 405 -4.08 26.43 11.62
N ILE A 406 -4.57 25.99 10.45
CA ILE A 406 -5.01 26.90 9.39
C ILE A 406 -6.14 27.80 9.91
N LEU A 407 -7.17 27.25 10.55
CA LEU A 407 -8.28 28.05 11.06
C LEU A 407 -7.85 29.01 12.18
N ILE A 408 -7.02 28.56 13.13
CA ILE A 408 -6.44 29.42 14.19
C ILE A 408 -5.69 30.62 13.59
N SER A 409 -5.03 30.46 12.44
CA SER A 409 -4.30 31.56 11.80
C SER A 409 -5.19 32.73 11.36
N PHE A 410 -6.50 32.51 11.21
CA PHE A 410 -7.48 33.55 10.85
C PHE A 410 -8.22 34.14 12.07
N THR A 411 -7.80 33.80 13.30
CA THR A 411 -8.44 34.28 14.53
C THR A 411 -7.53 35.22 15.33
N ASN A 412 -8.07 35.86 16.38
CA ASN A 412 -7.29 36.67 17.33
C ASN A 412 -6.85 35.88 18.58
N MET A 413 -6.54 34.58 18.48
CA MET A 413 -6.08 33.79 19.64
C MET A 413 -4.68 34.23 20.13
N ASP A 414 -4.69 35.25 20.99
CA ASP A 414 -3.54 35.88 21.63
C ASP A 414 -3.63 35.69 23.17
N PRO A 415 -2.64 36.15 23.97
CA PRO A 415 -2.66 35.95 25.43
C PRO A 415 -3.92 36.48 26.14
N GLN A 416 -4.61 37.47 25.56
CA GLN A 416 -5.83 38.06 26.13
C GLN A 416 -7.08 37.27 25.72
N HIS A 417 -7.04 36.58 24.58
CA HIS A 417 -8.18 35.89 23.96
C HIS A 417 -8.05 34.36 23.91
N GLN A 418 -7.34 33.74 24.85
CA GLN A 418 -7.07 32.28 24.84
C GLN A 418 -8.34 31.41 24.89
N ASN A 419 -9.35 31.81 25.66
CA ASN A 419 -10.57 31.01 25.84
C ASN A 419 -11.66 31.33 24.83
N LYS A 420 -11.83 32.62 24.50
CA LYS A 420 -12.82 33.13 23.55
C LYS A 420 -12.12 34.00 22.52
N PHE A 421 -12.00 33.48 21.30
CA PHE A 421 -11.44 34.18 20.16
C PHE A 421 -12.46 34.28 19.03
N THR A 422 -12.19 35.19 18.10
CA THR A 422 -13.07 35.57 17.00
C THR A 422 -12.30 35.55 15.69
N TRP A 423 -13.04 35.46 14.59
CA TRP A 423 -12.47 35.56 13.25
C TRP A 423 -12.02 37.00 12.97
N ILE A 424 -10.76 37.17 12.58
CA ILE A 424 -10.18 38.46 12.16
C ILE A 424 -9.70 38.45 10.71
N GLY A 425 -9.99 37.38 9.97
CA GLY A 425 -9.57 37.23 8.58
C GLY A 425 -8.06 37.21 8.43
N LEU A 426 -7.53 37.99 7.48
CA LEU A 426 -6.11 37.97 7.09
C LEU A 426 -5.19 38.85 7.95
N ASN A 427 -5.68 39.45 9.03
CA ASN A 427 -4.93 40.44 9.82
C ASN A 427 -3.58 39.93 10.37
N ASN A 428 -3.50 38.65 10.77
CA ASN A 428 -2.23 38.05 11.21
C ASN A 428 -1.21 38.01 10.07
N TYR A 429 -1.64 37.62 8.86
CA TYR A 429 -0.77 37.58 7.68
C TYR A 429 -0.31 38.98 7.25
N ILE A 430 -1.20 39.96 7.28
CA ILE A 430 -0.85 41.36 6.98
C ILE A 430 0.17 41.89 7.98
N SER A 431 0.01 41.57 9.27
CA SER A 431 0.93 42.00 10.33
C SER A 431 2.34 41.39 10.15
N ILE A 432 2.42 40.12 9.76
CA ILE A 432 3.70 39.44 9.45
C ILE A 432 4.34 40.06 8.19
N ALA A 433 3.57 40.22 7.12
CA ALA A 433 4.05 40.75 5.84
C ALA A 433 4.53 42.20 5.95
N SER A 434 3.81 43.05 6.69
CA SER A 434 4.19 44.45 6.91
C SER A 434 5.28 44.64 7.97
N GLY A 435 5.74 43.56 8.62
CA GLY A 435 6.72 43.65 9.70
C GLY A 435 6.19 44.40 10.94
N GLN A 436 4.87 44.50 11.09
CA GLN A 436 4.22 45.22 12.17
C GLN A 436 3.96 44.32 13.38
N GLY A 437 3.79 44.95 14.54
CA GLY A 437 3.58 44.22 15.80
C GLY A 437 4.84 43.59 16.37
N ILE A 438 4.71 42.97 17.54
CA ILE A 438 5.86 42.41 18.27
C ILE A 438 6.43 41.19 17.53
N ALA A 439 5.58 40.44 16.83
CA ALA A 439 6.00 39.25 16.09
C ALA A 439 6.49 39.54 14.66
N GLY A 440 5.83 40.45 13.92
CA GLY A 440 6.21 40.77 12.54
C GLY A 440 7.61 41.38 12.43
N LYS A 441 8.05 42.17 13.42
CA LYS A 441 9.39 42.80 13.44
C LYS A 441 10.53 41.78 13.41
N ALA A 442 10.42 40.71 14.19
CA ALA A 442 11.47 39.68 14.29
C ALA A 442 11.43 38.69 13.11
N PHE A 443 10.25 38.50 12.50
CA PHE A 443 10.00 37.46 11.50
C PHE A 443 11.00 37.45 10.34
N TRP A 444 11.22 38.58 9.66
CA TRP A 444 12.06 38.63 8.46
C TRP A 444 13.54 38.35 8.75
N HIS A 445 14.04 38.79 9.92
CA HIS A 445 15.40 38.48 10.35
C HIS A 445 15.59 36.98 10.63
N ILE A 446 14.60 36.37 11.30
CA ILE A 446 14.59 34.93 11.59
C ILE A 446 14.40 34.11 10.32
N PHE A 447 13.55 34.56 9.40
CA PHE A 447 13.34 33.95 8.09
C PHE A 447 14.62 33.93 7.26
N GLY A 448 15.30 35.07 7.15
CA GLY A 448 16.59 35.18 6.46
C GLY A 448 17.66 34.26 7.07
N TRP A 449 17.75 34.23 8.41
CA TRP A 449 18.65 33.30 9.09
C TRP A 449 18.26 31.84 8.85
N THR A 450 16.97 31.49 8.87
CA THR A 450 16.49 30.12 8.64
C THR A 450 16.88 29.62 7.25
N ILE A 451 16.81 30.45 6.22
CA ILE A 451 17.29 30.10 4.87
C ILE A 451 18.80 29.85 4.88
N MET A 452 19.58 30.78 5.43
CA MET A 452 21.04 30.66 5.49
C MET A 452 21.48 29.43 6.29
N TRP A 453 20.86 29.20 7.44
CA TRP A 453 20.99 28.01 8.27
C TRP A 453 20.73 26.75 7.46
N THR A 454 19.57 26.67 6.81
CA THR A 454 19.14 25.49 6.06
C THR A 454 20.12 25.17 4.93
N ILE A 455 20.54 26.18 4.18
CA ILE A 455 21.51 26.00 3.09
C ILE A 455 22.86 25.57 3.64
N ALA A 456 23.41 26.29 4.62
CA ALA A 456 24.75 26.02 5.15
C ALA A 456 24.82 24.66 5.85
N ALA A 457 23.91 24.38 6.78
CA ALA A 457 23.92 23.16 7.57
C ALA A 457 23.63 21.91 6.73
N SER A 458 22.65 21.98 5.81
CA SER A 458 22.33 20.84 4.93
C SER A 458 23.46 20.59 3.94
N THR A 459 23.98 21.63 3.28
CA THR A 459 25.04 21.47 2.30
C THR A 459 26.30 20.91 2.95
N LEU A 460 26.65 21.38 4.16
CA LEU A 460 27.77 20.83 4.92
C LEU A 460 27.58 19.34 5.24
N ALA A 461 26.41 18.96 5.77
CA ALA A 461 26.09 17.55 6.06
C ALA A 461 26.14 16.68 4.80
N ILE A 462 25.60 17.19 3.68
CA ILE A 462 25.57 16.51 2.40
C ILE A 462 27.00 16.29 1.88
N VAL A 463 27.79 17.36 1.79
CA VAL A 463 29.17 17.31 1.30
C VAL A 463 30.02 16.35 2.13
N LEU A 464 29.96 16.43 3.47
CA LEU A 464 30.71 15.53 4.35
C LEU A 464 30.25 14.07 4.16
N GLY A 465 28.94 13.82 4.14
CA GLY A 465 28.40 12.48 3.97
C GLY A 465 28.79 11.85 2.63
N PHE A 466 28.75 12.64 1.56
CA PHE A 466 29.21 12.24 0.23
C PHE A 466 30.70 11.91 0.20
N ILE A 467 31.53 12.79 0.74
CA ILE A 467 32.99 12.60 0.77
C ILE A 467 33.32 11.30 1.50
N PHE A 468 32.76 11.10 2.70
CA PHE A 468 32.99 9.88 3.47
C PHE A 468 32.46 8.64 2.76
N ALA A 469 31.32 8.72 2.06
CA ALA A 469 30.76 7.60 1.33
C ALA A 469 31.66 7.21 0.15
N LEU A 470 32.13 8.18 -0.63
CA LEU A 470 33.07 7.94 -1.73
C LEU A 470 34.40 7.37 -1.22
N MET A 471 34.91 7.86 -0.08
CA MET A 471 36.14 7.35 0.53
C MET A 471 35.99 5.88 0.94
N VAL A 472 34.97 5.54 1.75
CA VAL A 472 34.81 4.17 2.27
C VAL A 472 34.50 3.16 1.17
N ASN A 473 33.75 3.55 0.13
CA ASN A 473 33.40 2.65 -0.95
C ASN A 473 34.54 2.45 -1.96
N ASN A 474 35.58 3.30 -1.96
CA ASN A 474 36.75 3.13 -2.81
C ASN A 474 37.49 1.80 -2.52
N GLU A 475 37.83 1.04 -3.57
CA GLU A 475 38.50 -0.26 -3.46
C GLU A 475 39.88 -0.21 -2.79
N ARG A 476 40.55 0.95 -2.85
CA ARG A 476 41.90 1.16 -2.29
C ARG A 476 41.92 1.24 -0.76
N ILE A 477 40.79 1.52 -0.11
CA ILE A 477 40.71 1.65 1.35
C ILE A 477 40.68 0.28 2.02
N LYS A 478 41.70 0.03 2.85
CA LYS A 478 41.76 -1.12 3.75
C LYS A 478 41.02 -0.81 5.06
N GLY A 479 40.41 -1.81 5.70
CA GLY A 479 39.71 -1.61 6.97
C GLY A 479 38.34 -0.93 6.86
N LYS A 480 37.64 -1.06 5.72
CA LYS A 480 36.34 -0.39 5.45
C LYS A 480 35.30 -0.51 6.57
N LYS A 481 35.26 -1.65 7.26
CA LYS A 481 34.34 -1.89 8.40
C LYS A 481 34.57 -0.88 9.53
N PHE A 482 35.83 -0.61 9.89
CA PHE A 482 36.19 0.32 10.96
C PHE A 482 35.75 1.75 10.63
N PHE A 483 36.10 2.24 9.44
CA PHE A 483 35.70 3.58 8.99
C PHE A 483 34.17 3.72 8.88
N ARG A 484 33.48 2.70 8.36
CA ARG A 484 32.01 2.68 8.31
C ARG A 484 31.39 2.79 9.70
N THR A 485 31.92 2.09 10.70
CA THR A 485 31.44 2.19 12.08
C THR A 485 31.64 3.60 12.66
N ILE A 486 32.83 4.20 12.45
CA ILE A 486 33.13 5.54 12.96
C ILE A 486 32.21 6.59 12.34
N TYR A 487 32.05 6.59 11.01
CA TYR A 487 31.23 7.59 10.32
C TYR A 487 29.73 7.44 10.58
N LEU A 488 29.27 6.29 11.09
CA LEU A 488 27.89 6.07 11.52
C LEU A 488 27.66 6.42 12.99
N LEU A 489 28.72 6.53 13.80
CA LEU A 489 28.63 6.76 15.23
C LEU A 489 27.82 8.02 15.61
N PRO A 490 27.95 9.17 14.91
CA PRO A 490 27.15 10.36 15.22
C PRO A 490 25.64 10.14 15.16
N TRP A 491 25.17 9.25 14.29
CA TRP A 491 23.75 8.89 14.18
C TRP A 491 23.33 7.75 15.12
N ALA A 492 24.28 6.92 15.54
CA ALA A 492 24.02 5.84 16.50
C ALA A 492 23.74 6.36 17.92
N ILE A 493 24.30 7.54 18.26
CA ILE A 493 24.06 8.20 19.54
C ILE A 493 22.80 9.09 19.41
N PRO A 494 21.87 9.05 20.38
CA PRO A 494 20.71 9.95 20.37
C PRO A 494 21.11 11.43 20.27
N ALA A 495 20.59 12.12 19.27
CA ALA A 495 21.00 13.49 18.94
C ALA A 495 20.91 14.47 20.12
N PHE A 496 19.88 14.35 20.96
CA PHE A 496 19.70 15.26 22.11
C PHE A 496 20.88 15.19 23.10
N ILE A 497 21.44 13.98 23.35
CA ILE A 497 22.60 13.79 24.23
C ILE A 497 23.80 14.51 23.62
N THR A 498 24.03 14.31 22.33
CA THR A 498 25.17 14.92 21.65
C THR A 498 25.05 16.45 21.61
N ILE A 499 23.87 16.98 21.32
CA ILE A 499 23.64 18.43 21.28
C ILE A 499 23.91 19.05 22.66
N MET A 500 23.37 18.46 23.72
CA MET A 500 23.59 18.93 25.09
C MET A 500 25.06 18.80 25.50
N PHE A 501 25.73 17.71 25.11
CA PHE A 501 27.16 17.54 25.33
C PHE A 501 27.97 18.67 24.69
N PHE A 502 27.75 18.95 23.39
CA PHE A 502 28.42 20.06 22.72
C PHE A 502 28.03 21.43 23.29
N SER A 503 26.79 21.62 23.75
CA SER A 503 26.37 22.85 24.44
C SER A 503 27.17 23.12 25.71
N ILE A 504 27.46 22.09 26.51
CA ILE A 504 28.27 22.20 27.73
C ILE A 504 29.74 22.42 27.33
N MET A 505 30.26 21.63 26.39
CA MET A 505 31.67 21.71 26.00
C MET A 505 32.04 23.05 25.33
N THR A 506 31.06 23.73 24.73
CA THR A 506 31.22 25.06 24.09
C THR A 506 30.80 26.23 24.98
N SER A 507 30.40 25.99 26.24
CA SER A 507 30.15 27.09 27.18
C SER A 507 31.44 27.80 27.58
N ARG A 508 31.32 28.94 28.27
CA ARG A 508 32.47 29.59 28.91
C ARG A 508 33.09 28.64 29.93
N GLY A 509 34.40 28.43 29.86
CA GLY A 509 35.11 27.42 30.65
C GLY A 509 34.89 25.97 30.20
N GLY A 510 34.20 25.75 29.08
CA GLY A 510 34.05 24.43 28.48
C GLY A 510 35.33 24.00 27.77
N VAL A 511 35.62 22.68 27.78
CA VAL A 511 36.89 22.12 27.28
C VAL A 511 37.13 22.48 25.80
N ILE A 512 36.10 22.48 24.96
CA ILE A 512 36.27 22.85 23.53
C ILE A 512 36.61 24.34 23.43
N THR A 513 35.89 25.20 24.14
CA THR A 513 36.14 26.65 24.14
C THR A 513 37.56 26.97 24.63
N GLU A 514 38.00 26.35 25.73
CA GLU A 514 39.35 26.54 26.27
C GLU A 514 40.44 25.99 25.35
N ALA A 515 40.24 24.81 24.75
CA ALA A 515 41.18 24.25 23.79
C ALA A 515 41.35 25.16 22.56
N VAL A 516 40.25 25.69 22.01
CA VAL A 516 40.32 26.61 20.87
C VAL A 516 40.97 27.94 21.27
N ASN A 517 40.59 28.50 22.42
CA ASN A 517 41.16 29.75 22.93
C ASN A 517 42.67 29.65 23.13
N SER A 518 43.14 28.55 23.72
CA SER A 518 44.58 28.30 23.94
C SER A 518 45.35 28.03 22.64
N LEU A 519 44.79 27.24 21.71
CA LEU A 519 45.45 26.92 20.44
C LEU A 519 45.59 28.12 19.51
N PHE A 520 44.56 28.99 19.46
CA PHE A 520 44.54 30.13 18.54
C PHE A 520 44.83 31.47 19.22
N ASN A 521 45.14 31.48 20.52
CA ASN A 521 45.33 32.67 21.35
C ASN A 521 44.16 33.68 21.20
N THR A 522 42.92 33.16 21.27
CA THR A 522 41.68 33.94 21.13
C THR A 522 40.81 33.84 22.38
N SER A 523 39.80 34.71 22.50
CA SER A 523 38.78 34.65 23.55
C SER A 523 37.39 34.52 22.92
N LEU A 524 37.03 33.29 22.59
CA LEU A 524 35.71 32.96 22.06
C LEU A 524 34.68 32.87 23.17
N ASP A 525 33.50 33.42 22.89
CA ASP A 525 32.29 33.28 23.71
C ASP A 525 31.18 32.72 22.83
N ILE A 526 31.30 31.41 22.55
CA ILE A 526 30.52 30.72 21.52
C ILE A 526 29.01 30.84 21.76
N LYS A 527 28.57 30.88 23.03
CA LYS A 527 27.13 30.91 23.38
C LYS A 527 26.54 32.32 23.46
N ASN A 528 27.37 33.35 23.67
CA ASN A 528 26.89 34.73 23.80
C ASN A 528 27.16 35.60 22.57
N ASN A 529 27.97 35.13 21.62
CA ASN A 529 28.20 35.82 20.35
C ASN A 529 27.38 35.20 19.21
N THR A 530 26.53 36.01 18.54
CA THR A 530 25.63 35.55 17.48
C THR A 530 26.35 34.80 16.35
N VAL A 531 27.48 35.31 15.84
CA VAL A 531 28.19 34.68 14.72
C VAL A 531 28.83 33.36 15.14
N GLN A 532 29.40 33.33 16.35
CA GLN A 532 30.04 32.12 16.89
C GLN A 532 29.00 31.04 17.19
N THR A 533 27.86 31.39 17.79
CA THR A 533 26.74 30.46 18.04
C THR A 533 26.23 29.86 16.74
N ARG A 534 25.95 30.72 15.75
CA ARG A 534 25.46 30.30 14.43
C ARG A 534 26.43 29.36 13.73
N THR A 535 27.73 29.67 13.78
CA THR A 535 28.78 28.81 13.21
C THR A 535 28.86 27.46 13.93
N ALA A 536 28.85 27.47 15.27
CA ALA A 536 28.90 26.25 16.07
C ALA A 536 27.71 25.31 15.78
N LEU A 537 26.51 25.88 15.65
CA LEU A 537 25.31 25.13 15.30
C LEU A 537 25.44 24.49 13.89
N VAL A 538 25.97 25.21 12.90
CA VAL A 538 26.13 24.69 11.53
C VAL A 538 27.12 23.52 11.52
N LEU A 539 28.25 23.66 12.23
CA LEU A 539 29.24 22.60 12.37
C LEU A 539 28.68 21.38 13.10
N LEU A 540 27.93 21.59 14.18
CA LEU A 540 27.27 20.52 14.92
C LEU A 540 26.24 19.78 14.05
N GLN A 541 25.47 20.50 13.23
CA GLN A 541 24.55 19.87 12.30
C GLN A 541 25.27 19.14 11.16
N GLY A 542 26.41 19.65 10.68
CA GLY A 542 27.28 18.90 9.77
C GLY A 542 27.77 17.59 10.38
N TRP A 543 28.14 17.61 11.67
CA TRP A 543 28.56 16.43 12.42
C TRP A 543 27.42 15.41 12.62
N LEU A 544 26.20 15.85 12.94
CA LEU A 544 25.06 14.95 13.09
C LEU A 544 24.52 14.44 11.75
N GLY A 545 24.37 15.34 10.78
CA GLY A 545 23.68 15.08 9.52
C GLY A 545 24.51 14.26 8.53
N HIS A 546 25.85 14.34 8.57
CA HIS A 546 26.67 13.63 7.58
C HIS A 546 26.49 12.11 7.65
N SER A 547 26.25 11.54 8.83
CA SER A 547 26.12 10.09 9.02
C SER A 547 24.90 9.52 8.29
N TYR A 548 23.78 10.26 8.29
CA TYR A 548 22.59 9.89 7.54
C TYR A 548 22.86 9.90 6.03
N ILE A 549 23.41 11.01 5.51
CA ILE A 549 23.75 11.11 4.08
C ILE A 549 24.80 10.05 3.68
N PHE A 550 25.79 9.81 4.53
CA PHE A 550 26.82 8.79 4.34
C PHE A 550 26.20 7.39 4.18
N LEU A 551 25.28 7.01 5.07
CA LEU A 551 24.62 5.70 5.04
C LEU A 551 23.85 5.50 3.74
N LEU A 552 23.06 6.50 3.35
CA LEU A 552 22.22 6.44 2.16
C LEU A 552 23.03 6.42 0.88
N THR A 553 24.00 7.32 0.77
CA THR A 553 24.92 7.41 -0.37
C THR A 553 25.70 6.10 -0.51
N THR A 554 26.12 5.48 0.60
CA THR A 554 26.78 4.17 0.59
C THR A 554 25.86 3.06 0.06
N GLY A 555 24.57 3.05 0.45
CA GLY A 555 23.60 2.09 -0.07
C GLY A 555 23.41 2.22 -1.59
N VAL A 556 23.27 3.45 -2.08
CA VAL A 556 23.15 3.76 -3.52
C VAL A 556 24.42 3.37 -4.27
N LEU A 557 25.60 3.71 -3.76
CA LEU A 557 26.88 3.33 -4.37
C LEU A 557 27.03 1.81 -4.52
N GLN A 558 26.51 1.03 -3.58
CA GLN A 558 26.56 -0.44 -3.60
C GLN A 558 25.57 -1.08 -4.58
N ALA A 559 24.52 -0.35 -4.97
CA ALA A 559 23.54 -0.82 -5.95
C ALA A 559 24.00 -0.65 -7.40
N ILE A 560 25.04 0.16 -7.66
CA ILE A 560 25.57 0.37 -9.02
C ILE A 560 26.24 -0.92 -9.52
N PRO A 561 25.80 -1.50 -10.66
CA PRO A 561 26.41 -2.70 -11.22
C PRO A 561 27.89 -2.51 -11.52
N LYS A 562 28.71 -3.52 -11.24
CA LYS A 562 30.16 -3.48 -11.48
C LYS A 562 30.51 -3.39 -12.97
N ASP A 563 29.67 -3.99 -13.81
CA ASP A 563 29.83 -4.07 -15.26
C ASP A 563 29.97 -2.67 -15.91
N LEU A 564 29.33 -1.65 -15.34
CA LEU A 564 29.49 -0.25 -15.79
C LEU A 564 30.91 0.28 -15.58
N TYR A 565 31.53 -0.08 -14.46
CA TYR A 565 32.91 0.32 -14.14
C TYR A 565 33.95 -0.48 -14.94
N GLU A 566 33.64 -1.74 -15.28
CA GLU A 566 34.46 -2.60 -16.13
C GLU A 566 34.44 -2.11 -17.58
N ALA A 567 33.25 -1.84 -18.14
CA ALA A 567 33.09 -1.25 -19.47
C ALA A 567 33.85 0.07 -19.61
N ALA A 568 33.69 0.97 -18.63
CA ALA A 568 34.43 2.24 -18.62
C ALA A 568 35.95 2.04 -18.51
N SER A 569 36.41 0.99 -17.84
CA SER A 569 37.84 0.66 -17.77
C SER A 569 38.37 0.13 -19.11
N ILE A 570 37.55 -0.59 -19.86
CA ILE A 570 37.88 -1.05 -21.24
C ILE A 570 37.98 0.15 -22.18
N ASP A 571 37.11 1.16 -22.02
CA ASP A 571 37.15 2.43 -22.76
C ASP A 571 38.28 3.38 -22.32
N GLY A 572 39.17 2.95 -21.42
CA GLY A 572 40.33 3.72 -20.97
C GLY A 572 40.02 4.79 -19.91
N ALA A 573 38.84 4.78 -19.29
CA ALA A 573 38.49 5.78 -18.28
C ALA A 573 39.32 5.63 -17.00
N THR A 574 39.98 6.71 -16.61
CA THR A 574 40.69 6.83 -15.33
C THR A 574 39.72 6.77 -14.14
N GLY A 575 40.23 6.47 -12.93
CA GLY A 575 39.39 6.41 -11.73
C GLY A 575 38.66 7.74 -11.42
N PHE A 576 39.29 8.88 -11.70
CA PHE A 576 38.65 10.19 -11.52
C PHE A 576 37.55 10.46 -12.56
N GLN A 577 37.77 10.07 -13.82
CA GLN A 577 36.74 10.13 -14.86
C GLN A 577 35.56 9.23 -14.53
N ARG A 578 35.79 7.99 -14.06
CA ARG A 578 34.73 7.10 -13.59
C ARG A 578 33.93 7.72 -12.45
N THR A 579 34.58 8.32 -11.46
CA THR A 579 33.89 9.00 -10.36
C THR A 579 33.05 10.18 -10.84
N LEU A 580 33.58 11.07 -11.68
CA LEU A 580 32.85 12.27 -12.13
C LEU A 580 31.79 12.01 -13.19
N LYS A 581 32.00 11.03 -14.09
CA LYS A 581 31.13 10.79 -15.25
C LYS A 581 30.12 9.67 -15.02
N ILE A 582 30.40 8.73 -14.10
CA ILE A 582 29.53 7.58 -13.83
C ILE A 582 29.01 7.68 -12.40
N THR A 583 29.89 7.63 -11.40
CA THR A 583 29.48 7.51 -9.99
C THR A 583 28.66 8.71 -9.52
N ILE A 584 29.22 9.93 -9.60
CA ILE A 584 28.57 11.14 -9.08
C ILE A 584 27.22 11.39 -9.75
N PRO A 585 27.08 11.35 -11.10
CA PRO A 585 25.80 11.56 -11.76
C PRO A 585 24.75 10.51 -11.37
N LEU A 586 25.09 9.22 -11.35
CA LEU A 586 24.16 8.15 -10.98
C LEU A 586 23.73 8.23 -9.52
N VAL A 587 24.66 8.54 -8.62
CA VAL A 587 24.36 8.69 -7.19
C VAL A 587 23.50 9.92 -6.95
N LEU A 588 23.88 11.09 -7.49
CA LEU A 588 23.10 12.32 -7.35
C LEU A 588 21.68 12.15 -7.88
N PHE A 589 21.51 11.48 -9.02
CA PHE A 589 20.18 11.15 -9.55
C PHE A 589 19.34 10.37 -8.53
N GLN A 590 19.89 9.30 -7.97
CA GLN A 590 19.17 8.42 -7.06
C GLN A 590 18.88 9.06 -5.70
N ILE A 591 19.81 9.88 -5.18
CA ILE A 591 19.64 10.49 -3.87
C ILE A 591 19.00 11.88 -3.90
N SER A 592 18.76 12.47 -5.07
CA SER A 592 18.14 13.81 -5.22
C SER A 592 16.86 13.99 -4.38
N PRO A 593 15.90 13.05 -4.36
CA PRO A 593 14.72 13.15 -3.48
C PRO A 593 15.07 13.23 -1.99
N MET A 594 16.15 12.56 -1.59
CA MET A 594 16.62 12.51 -0.20
C MET A 594 17.32 13.80 0.20
N LEU A 595 17.99 14.47 -0.75
CA LEU A 595 18.59 15.78 -0.51
C LEU A 595 17.50 16.82 -0.21
N ILE A 596 16.38 16.80 -0.94
CA ILE A 596 15.22 17.68 -0.67
C ILE A 596 14.70 17.45 0.76
N ASN A 597 14.63 16.19 1.20
CA ASN A 597 14.25 15.85 2.58
C ASN A 597 15.25 16.42 3.59
N GLN A 598 16.55 16.38 3.31
CA GLN A 598 17.58 16.93 4.21
C GLN A 598 17.44 18.45 4.38
N TYR A 599 17.18 19.19 3.29
CA TYR A 599 16.90 20.63 3.37
C TYR A 599 15.60 20.91 4.14
N THR A 600 14.53 20.16 3.85
CA THR A 600 13.23 20.31 4.53
C THR A 600 13.34 20.01 6.04
N PHE A 601 14.14 19.00 6.40
CA PHE A 601 14.43 18.64 7.78
C PHE A 601 15.15 19.77 8.51
N ASN A 602 16.24 20.30 7.94
CA ASN A 602 17.02 21.35 8.58
C ASN A 602 16.27 22.69 8.70
N PHE A 603 15.36 22.98 7.76
CA PHE A 603 14.47 24.13 7.86
C PHE A 603 13.62 24.10 9.14
N ASN A 604 13.22 22.91 9.59
CA ASN A 604 12.37 22.69 10.76
C ASN A 604 13.11 21.99 11.92
N ASN A 605 14.45 22.10 11.99
CA ASN A 605 15.24 21.41 13.00
C ASN A 605 15.21 22.15 14.36
N PHE A 606 14.07 22.02 15.05
CA PHE A 606 13.83 22.65 16.34
C PHE A 606 14.83 22.19 17.42
N SER A 607 15.09 20.89 17.49
CA SER A 607 15.83 20.28 18.61
C SER A 607 17.26 20.80 18.75
N ILE A 608 17.98 21.00 17.64
CA ILE A 608 19.37 21.49 17.72
C ILE A 608 19.45 22.91 18.27
N ILE A 609 18.53 23.79 17.88
CA ILE A 609 18.51 25.18 18.34
C ILE A 609 18.09 25.25 19.81
N TYR A 610 16.99 24.58 20.16
CA TYR A 610 16.43 24.62 21.50
C TYR A 610 17.38 24.01 22.54
N LEU A 611 17.95 22.83 22.27
CA LEU A 611 18.82 22.13 23.21
C LEU A 611 20.23 22.73 23.31
N PHE A 612 20.71 23.44 22.29
CA PHE A 612 22.04 24.03 22.33
C PHE A 612 22.09 25.26 23.24
N ASN A 613 21.20 26.24 23.06
CA ASN A 613 21.16 27.42 23.93
C ASN A 613 19.79 28.14 23.93
N GLY A 614 18.71 27.45 23.54
CA GLY A 614 17.36 28.03 23.55
C GLY A 614 17.16 29.18 22.57
N GLY A 615 17.90 29.20 21.45
CA GLY A 615 17.79 30.26 20.42
C GLY A 615 18.65 31.51 20.68
N GLY A 616 19.37 31.57 21.80
CA GLY A 616 20.25 32.68 22.15
C GLY A 616 21.43 32.90 21.19
N PRO A 617 22.23 33.96 21.37
CA PRO A 617 22.07 35.04 22.34
C PRO A 617 20.86 35.94 22.02
N PHE A 618 20.24 36.51 23.05
CA PHE A 618 19.07 37.37 22.91
C PHE A 618 19.49 38.82 22.62
N ASN A 619 18.90 39.41 21.58
CA ASN A 619 19.09 40.83 21.27
C ASN A 619 17.70 41.51 21.18
N PRO A 620 17.22 42.10 22.30
CA PRO A 620 15.90 42.71 22.36
C PRO A 620 15.67 43.85 21.37
N GLN A 621 16.74 44.54 20.92
CA GLN A 621 16.62 45.63 19.96
C GLN A 621 16.19 45.14 18.57
N VAL A 622 16.63 43.94 18.18
CA VAL A 622 16.39 43.37 16.84
C VAL A 622 15.22 42.38 16.85
N TYR A 623 15.15 41.53 17.87
CA TYR A 623 14.22 40.40 17.91
C TYR A 623 13.08 40.57 18.95
N GLY A 624 13.07 41.70 19.67
CA GLY A 624 12.20 41.88 20.82
C GLY A 624 12.49 40.87 21.94
N ASN A 625 11.56 40.73 22.88
CA ASN A 625 11.66 39.75 23.97
C ASN A 625 11.05 38.39 23.58
N LEU A 626 10.88 38.10 22.29
CA LEU A 626 10.16 36.92 21.79
C LEU A 626 11.06 35.90 21.09
N ALA A 627 12.29 36.28 20.70
CA ALA A 627 13.21 35.41 19.99
C ALA A 627 14.67 35.77 20.27
N GLY A 628 15.55 34.78 20.14
CA GLY A 628 16.99 34.97 20.14
C GLY A 628 17.58 35.03 18.73
N SER A 629 18.87 35.34 18.65
CA SER A 629 19.56 35.57 17.37
C SER A 629 19.93 34.29 16.61
N SER A 630 19.88 33.11 17.24
CA SER A 630 20.07 31.83 16.54
C SER A 630 18.77 31.09 16.27
N ASP A 631 17.64 31.61 16.75
CA ASP A 631 16.32 31.04 16.49
C ASP A 631 16.06 30.90 15.00
N ILE A 632 15.57 29.72 14.61
CA ILE A 632 14.97 29.48 13.30
C ILE A 632 13.45 29.59 13.42
N LEU A 633 12.74 29.62 12.31
CA LEU A 633 11.29 29.88 12.33
C LEU A 633 10.51 28.91 13.23
N ILE A 634 10.86 27.62 13.27
CA ILE A 634 10.15 26.66 14.12
C ILE A 634 10.41 26.89 15.62
N SER A 635 11.62 27.27 16.03
CA SER A 635 11.91 27.60 17.43
C SER A 635 11.31 28.94 17.82
N TYR A 636 11.22 29.86 16.86
CA TYR A 636 10.48 31.10 17.02
C TYR A 636 8.97 30.87 17.21
N ILE A 637 8.34 30.03 16.36
CA ILE A 637 6.93 29.62 16.53
C ILE A 637 6.72 29.02 17.92
N TYR A 638 7.62 28.14 18.37
CA TYR A 638 7.54 27.56 19.71
C TYR A 638 7.59 28.63 20.81
N ASN A 639 8.50 29.60 20.71
CA ASN A 639 8.57 30.70 21.69
C ASN A 639 7.29 31.56 21.67
N LEU A 640 6.74 31.83 20.49
CA LEU A 640 5.48 32.55 20.34
C LEU A 640 4.30 31.81 20.98
N THR A 641 4.13 30.53 20.69
CA THR A 641 2.95 29.76 21.10
C THR A 641 3.05 29.24 22.53
N MET A 642 4.20 28.68 22.90
CA MET A 642 4.37 27.98 24.17
C MET A 642 4.79 28.92 25.30
N ASN A 643 5.74 29.84 25.04
CA ASN A 643 6.24 30.75 26.07
C ASN A 643 5.41 32.04 26.15
N SER A 644 4.88 32.51 25.03
CA SER A 644 4.19 33.81 24.94
C SER A 644 2.72 33.72 24.56
N GLN A 645 2.14 32.52 24.37
CA GLN A 645 0.72 32.28 24.08
C GLN A 645 0.13 33.00 22.84
N TYR A 646 0.96 33.46 21.90
CA TYR A 646 0.52 34.00 20.60
C TYR A 646 0.20 32.87 19.60
N GLN A 647 -0.87 32.12 19.86
CA GLN A 647 -1.27 30.94 19.07
C GLN A 647 -1.64 31.30 17.63
N ALA A 648 -2.45 32.33 17.43
CA ALA A 648 -2.92 32.74 16.10
C ALA A 648 -1.78 33.18 15.18
N ILE A 649 -0.88 34.03 15.66
CA ILE A 649 0.27 34.49 14.89
C ILE A 649 1.25 33.34 14.65
N GLY A 650 1.52 32.50 15.65
CA GLY A 650 2.36 31.31 15.48
C GLY A 650 1.80 30.35 14.43
N ALA A 651 0.48 30.15 14.41
CA ALA A 651 -0.20 29.34 13.40
C ALA A 651 -0.12 29.99 12.01
N ALA A 652 -0.30 31.31 11.88
CA ALA A 652 -0.16 32.02 10.61
C ALA A 652 1.25 31.89 10.02
N ILE A 653 2.29 32.03 10.85
CA ILE A 653 3.68 31.80 10.45
C ILE A 653 3.87 30.35 9.99
N THR A 654 3.34 29.38 10.75
CA THR A 654 3.41 27.95 10.41
C THR A 654 2.78 27.64 9.05
N VAL A 655 1.59 28.18 8.77
CA VAL A 655 0.88 27.98 7.49
C VAL A 655 1.66 28.61 6.35
N PHE A 656 2.13 29.85 6.52
CA PHE A 656 2.92 30.57 5.51
C PHE A 656 4.17 29.79 5.12
N ILE A 657 4.93 29.32 6.11
CA ILE A 657 6.14 28.51 5.91
C ILE A 657 5.81 27.18 5.24
N SER A 658 4.74 26.51 5.68
CA SER A 658 4.33 25.23 5.12
C SER A 658 4.02 25.35 3.63
N ILE A 659 3.33 26.42 3.21
CA ILE A 659 3.06 26.70 1.79
C ILE A 659 4.36 26.89 1.01
N ILE A 660 5.31 27.68 1.53
CA ILE A 660 6.62 27.88 0.89
C ILE A 660 7.36 26.55 0.74
N LEU A 661 7.42 25.74 1.80
CA LEU A 661 8.10 24.45 1.77
C LEU A 661 7.41 23.47 0.81
N ILE A 662 6.07 23.43 0.77
CA ILE A 662 5.32 22.60 -0.18
C ILE A 662 5.66 23.01 -1.61
N ILE A 663 5.69 24.30 -1.92
CA ILE A 663 6.02 24.81 -3.25
C ILE A 663 7.46 24.43 -3.64
N ILE A 664 8.44 24.68 -2.76
CA ILE A 664 9.85 24.36 -3.02
C ILE A 664 10.03 22.85 -3.21
N SER A 665 9.47 22.04 -2.32
CA SER A 665 9.54 20.58 -2.39
C SER A 665 8.84 20.05 -3.64
N PHE A 666 7.66 20.56 -3.99
CA PHE A 666 6.93 20.17 -5.20
C PHE A 666 7.76 20.43 -6.46
N PHE A 667 8.33 21.64 -6.62
CA PHE A 667 9.21 21.94 -7.74
C PHE A 667 10.49 21.11 -7.72
N GLY A 668 11.05 20.83 -6.54
CA GLY A 668 12.20 19.95 -6.36
C GLY A 668 11.92 18.53 -6.84
N TYR A 669 10.80 17.94 -6.43
CA TYR A 669 10.40 16.60 -6.83
C TYR A 669 10.05 16.52 -8.33
N MET A 670 9.31 17.48 -8.88
CA MET A 670 8.99 17.49 -10.32
C MET A 670 10.22 17.59 -11.21
N LYS A 671 11.26 18.32 -10.77
CA LYS A 671 12.52 18.46 -11.51
C LYS A 671 13.47 17.28 -11.28
N SER A 672 13.28 16.52 -10.20
CA SER A 672 14.04 15.29 -9.94
C SER A 672 13.73 14.27 -11.03
N SER A 673 14.76 13.89 -11.78
CA SER A 673 14.66 12.97 -12.90
C SER A 673 14.18 11.56 -12.50
N ALA A 674 14.30 11.19 -11.22
CA ALA A 674 13.73 9.97 -10.65
C ALA A 674 12.19 9.92 -10.72
N PHE A 675 11.50 11.06 -10.85
CA PHE A 675 10.03 11.12 -10.95
C PHE A 675 9.52 11.22 -12.40
N LYS A 676 10.40 11.53 -13.36
CA LYS A 676 10.03 11.63 -14.79
C LYS A 676 9.96 10.28 -15.51
N GLU A 677 10.50 9.23 -14.91
CA GLU A 677 10.59 7.89 -15.51
C GLU A 677 9.54 6.90 -14.96
N TYR A 678 8.62 7.35 -14.09
CA TYR A 678 7.50 6.55 -13.56
C TYR A 678 6.13 7.04 -14.05
#